data_AF-A0A9P8RJH4-F1
#
_entry.id   AF-A0A9P8RJH4-F1
#
_cell.length_a   1.000
_cell.length_b   1.000
_cell.length_c   1.000
_cell.angle_alpha   90.00
_cell.angle_beta   90.00
_cell.angle_gamma   90.00
#
_symmetry.space_group_name_H-M   'P 1'
#
loop_
_entity.id
_entity.type
_entity.pdbx_description
1 polymer ?
#
loop_
_entity_poly.entity_id
_entity_poly.type
_entity_poly.pdbx_seq_one_letter_code
_entity_poly.pdbx_strand_id
1 'polypeptide(L)'
;MATEKGNRPADDLLKRPLYIYDLPRQVLDALTFASSPEVAVSEAVHPPSSPSDASITHTLSSENLSVGAQACSLCGLSFDTVLDQRGHQKSDLHNYNLKQKLRGKAAVSEADFEKLVGDLDESLSGSDSSESEDDEDDKKESTLTALLKKQATLAERNNGNGDREEDGTGTKRPRGSGKPPLLWFSSPVLPENTYFGVYRAIFKPDEANKETELVDLIKKKQLEPIAPPKPAADGAVAPSALKGPHIFLCMIGGGHFAAMVVSLAPRQTKQGASGPLNREATVLAHKTFHRYTTRRKQGGSQSANDNAKGAAHSAGSSIRRYNEQALIDEVRQLLQDWKDLLDTSELLFIRASGQTNRRTLFGPYEGQVLRANDPRIRGFPFNTRRATQNELMRSFIELTRLKVREVDPVKEEKAQADATSKPATPKPAKPAAPKLSEEEETALLHTSQLQAFVRRSKLPALLSYFKNNDVPADFLFQPADSQQNYHAPTCLHLSASQNSAPLVLGLLSKAAADPTLKNREGKTAFELAGDRATRDAFRVARDELGENKWDWEAAKVAPPMKRAEAEKRDERERKENEKQEAERRKAEEARLKIEGPQVDSKSSRPKNVLGGGVQKTAQEKREEEARGLTPEQRMKLDRERRARAAEERFRRMQAGSG
;
A
#
# COMPACT_ATOMS: atom_id res chain seq x y z
N MET A 1 -7.59 12.91 58.04
CA MET A 1 -7.99 11.64 57.39
C MET A 1 -7.32 11.58 56.03
N ALA A 2 -6.13 10.98 55.97
CA ALA A 2 -5.42 10.71 54.73
C ALA A 2 -6.01 9.43 54.14
N THR A 3 -6.60 9.51 52.95
CA THR A 3 -7.09 8.34 52.22
C THR A 3 -5.90 7.55 51.69
N GLU A 4 -5.63 6.40 52.31
CA GLU A 4 -4.75 5.38 51.75
C GLU A 4 -5.24 5.01 50.36
N LYS A 5 -4.52 5.44 49.32
CA LYS A 5 -4.63 4.87 47.98
C LYS A 5 -4.05 3.46 48.05
N GLY A 6 -4.87 2.50 48.48
CA GLY A 6 -4.56 1.09 48.41
C GLY A 6 -4.17 0.72 46.97
N ASN A 7 -2.94 0.23 46.80
CA ASN A 7 -2.40 -0.30 45.55
C ASN A 7 -3.29 -1.47 45.11
N ARG A 8 -4.21 -1.23 44.15
CA ARG A 8 -5.11 -2.28 43.66
C ARG A 8 -4.27 -3.33 42.91
N PRO A 9 -4.49 -4.65 43.10
CA PRO A 9 -3.73 -5.70 42.40
C PRO A 9 -3.83 -5.60 40.87
N ALA A 10 -4.89 -4.97 40.35
CA ALA A 10 -5.06 -4.62 38.94
C ALA A 10 -3.93 -3.74 38.37
N ASP A 11 -3.43 -2.76 39.15
CA ASP A 11 -2.39 -1.83 38.70
C ASP A 11 -1.03 -2.54 38.54
N ASP A 12 -0.76 -3.60 39.30
CA ASP A 12 0.50 -4.34 39.19
C ASP A 12 0.52 -5.31 37.99
N LEU A 13 -0.65 -5.83 37.61
CA LEU A 13 -0.83 -6.67 36.42
C LEU A 13 -0.63 -5.89 35.11
N LEU A 14 -1.12 -4.64 35.06
CA LEU A 14 -1.02 -3.78 33.87
C LEU A 14 0.37 -3.15 33.69
N LYS A 15 1.23 -3.17 34.71
CA LYS A 15 2.64 -2.72 34.59
C LYS A 15 3.48 -3.61 33.68
N ARG A 16 3.06 -4.87 33.46
CA ARG A 16 3.75 -5.81 32.58
C ARG A 16 2.93 -6.08 31.33
N PRO A 17 3.56 -6.09 30.15
CA PRO A 17 2.87 -6.46 28.91
C PRO A 17 2.45 -7.93 28.97
N LEU A 18 1.17 -8.20 28.76
CA LEU A 18 0.61 -9.55 28.79
C LEU A 18 0.78 -10.23 27.42
N TYR A 19 1.39 -11.42 27.43
CA TYR A 19 1.61 -12.26 26.25
C TYR A 19 0.49 -13.28 26.12
N ILE A 20 -0.14 -13.39 24.94
CA ILE A 20 -1.38 -14.15 24.78
C ILE A 20 -1.23 -15.67 24.95
N TYR A 21 -0.05 -16.22 24.70
CA TYR A 21 0.24 -17.64 24.87
C TYR A 21 0.78 -17.99 26.27
N ASP A 22 0.92 -17.01 27.16
CA ASP A 22 1.38 -17.18 28.55
C ASP A 22 0.70 -16.14 29.47
N LEU A 23 -0.62 -16.26 29.57
CA LEU A 23 -1.44 -15.40 30.41
C LEU A 23 -1.39 -15.87 31.87
N PRO A 24 -1.28 -14.93 32.84
CA PRO A 24 -1.46 -15.26 34.24
C PRO A 24 -2.83 -15.91 34.48
N ARG A 25 -2.88 -16.97 35.29
CA ARG A 25 -4.13 -17.70 35.59
C ARG A 25 -5.27 -16.78 36.04
N GLN A 26 -4.95 -15.78 36.87
CA GLN A 26 -5.90 -14.77 37.33
C GLN A 26 -6.61 -14.03 36.18
N VAL A 27 -5.88 -13.71 35.10
CA VAL A 27 -6.45 -13.07 33.91
C VAL A 27 -7.18 -14.11 33.06
N LEU A 28 -6.59 -15.29 32.88
CA LEU A 28 -7.11 -16.34 32.02
C LEU A 28 -8.48 -16.87 32.46
N ASP A 29 -8.65 -17.11 33.76
CA ASP A 29 -9.87 -17.66 34.33
C ASP A 29 -11.01 -16.64 34.35
N ALA A 30 -10.66 -15.36 34.38
CA ALA A 30 -11.59 -14.24 34.51
C ALA A 30 -11.91 -13.54 33.17
N LEU A 31 -11.38 -14.02 32.04
CA LEU A 31 -11.63 -13.47 30.71
C LEU A 31 -13.04 -13.82 30.22
N THR A 32 -13.80 -12.81 29.82
CA THR A 32 -15.10 -12.95 29.16
C THR A 32 -15.09 -12.19 27.83
N PHE A 33 -15.71 -12.75 26.79
CA PHE A 33 -15.83 -12.05 25.51
C PHE A 33 -16.79 -10.86 25.67
N ALA A 34 -16.35 -9.68 25.22
CA ALA A 34 -17.20 -8.50 25.17
C ALA A 34 -17.62 -8.30 23.71
N SER A 35 -18.91 -8.50 23.41
CA SER A 35 -19.48 -7.98 22.17
C SER A 35 -19.20 -6.47 22.13
N SER A 36 -18.74 -5.98 20.98
CA SER A 36 -18.13 -4.66 20.80
C SER A 36 -18.61 -3.60 21.80
N PRO A 37 -17.72 -2.80 22.43
CA PRO A 37 -18.12 -1.76 23.39
C PRO A 37 -19.12 -0.73 22.82
N GLU A 38 -19.32 -0.72 21.49
CA GLU A 38 -20.35 0.06 20.80
C GLU A 38 -21.80 -0.46 20.96
N VAL A 39 -22.04 -1.70 21.44
CA VAL A 39 -23.38 -2.32 21.44
C VAL A 39 -23.85 -2.77 22.83
N ALA A 40 -22.94 -2.95 23.78
CA ALA A 40 -23.27 -3.54 25.09
C ALA A 40 -24.06 -2.63 26.06
N VAL A 41 -24.32 -1.37 25.71
CA VAL A 41 -25.03 -0.42 26.60
C VAL A 41 -26.56 -0.45 26.39
N SER A 42 -27.06 -1.06 25.32
CA SER A 42 -28.48 -0.97 24.94
C SER A 42 -29.41 -2.00 25.57
N GLU A 43 -28.90 -3.03 26.27
CA GLU A 43 -29.71 -4.22 26.60
C GLU A 43 -29.95 -4.45 28.10
N ALA A 44 -29.80 -3.42 28.94
CA ALA A 44 -29.96 -3.57 30.38
C ALA A 44 -30.86 -2.54 31.07
N VAL A 45 -31.99 -2.14 30.48
CA VAL A 45 -33.19 -1.72 31.24
C VAL A 45 -34.43 -1.96 30.38
N HIS A 46 -35.22 -3.00 30.66
CA HIS A 46 -36.70 -2.96 30.68
C HIS A 46 -37.25 -4.34 31.13
N PRO A 47 -38.07 -4.42 32.20
CA PRO A 47 -38.73 -5.65 32.63
C PRO A 47 -39.99 -5.96 31.79
N PRO A 48 -40.54 -7.19 31.88
CA PRO A 48 -41.29 -7.82 30.79
C PRO A 48 -42.80 -7.60 30.86
N SER A 49 -43.44 -7.46 29.69
CA SER A 49 -44.88 -7.60 29.51
C SER A 49 -45.15 -8.74 28.52
N SER A 50 -45.75 -9.81 29.02
CA SER A 50 -46.16 -11.03 28.32
C SER A 50 -47.53 -10.84 27.61
N PRO A 51 -48.11 -11.86 26.94
CA PRO A 51 -48.24 -11.86 25.48
C PRO A 51 -49.70 -11.86 24.99
N SER A 52 -49.93 -11.49 23.74
CA SER A 52 -51.20 -11.78 23.05
C SER A 52 -50.92 -12.46 21.71
N ASP A 53 -51.52 -13.62 21.62
CA ASP A 53 -51.52 -14.66 20.62
C ASP A 53 -52.19 -14.21 19.30
N ALA A 54 -51.61 -14.62 18.16
CA ALA A 54 -52.34 -15.05 16.97
C ALA A 54 -51.34 -15.61 15.96
N SER A 55 -51.38 -16.93 15.83
CA SER A 55 -50.62 -17.73 14.90
C SER A 55 -51.34 -17.89 13.54
N ILE A 56 -50.57 -18.41 12.58
CA ILE A 56 -50.94 -19.28 11.45
C ILE A 56 -51.14 -18.68 10.03
N THR A 57 -50.28 -19.19 9.14
CA THR A 57 -50.46 -19.64 7.73
C THR A 57 -50.20 -18.75 6.51
N HIS A 58 -49.21 -19.22 5.74
CA HIS A 58 -49.18 -19.21 4.27
C HIS A 58 -50.45 -19.84 3.67
N THR A 59 -51.14 -19.15 2.75
CA THR A 59 -51.45 -19.69 1.40
C THR A 59 -51.96 -18.60 0.46
N LEU A 60 -51.70 -18.84 -0.82
CA LEU A 60 -51.97 -18.03 -2.00
C LEU A 60 -53.43 -17.58 -2.14
N SER A 61 -53.64 -16.32 -2.50
CA SER A 61 -54.83 -15.89 -3.24
C SER A 61 -54.46 -14.83 -4.27
N SER A 62 -54.67 -15.18 -5.53
CA SER A 62 -54.70 -14.32 -6.69
C SER A 62 -55.62 -13.11 -6.44
N GLU A 63 -55.08 -11.90 -6.53
CA GLU A 63 -55.83 -10.78 -7.10
C GLU A 63 -54.91 -10.04 -8.06
N ASN A 64 -55.20 -10.22 -9.34
CA ASN A 64 -54.62 -9.47 -10.43
C ASN A 64 -55.79 -8.89 -11.22
N LEU A 65 -55.61 -7.67 -11.72
CA LEU A 65 -56.35 -6.98 -12.80
C LEU A 65 -57.41 -5.96 -12.36
N SER A 66 -56.96 -4.72 -12.16
CA SER A 66 -57.47 -3.61 -12.98
C SER A 66 -56.35 -2.59 -13.19
N VAL A 67 -55.45 -2.93 -14.11
CA VAL A 67 -54.52 -1.96 -14.70
C VAL A 67 -55.19 -1.53 -15.99
N GLY A 68 -55.55 -0.24 -16.10
CA GLY A 68 -56.29 0.28 -17.25
C GLY A 68 -55.66 -0.08 -18.59
N ALA A 69 -56.45 -0.10 -19.66
CA ALA A 69 -56.05 -0.55 -21.00
C ALA A 69 -54.81 0.17 -21.60
N GLN A 70 -54.32 1.21 -20.93
CA GLN A 70 -53.15 2.00 -21.30
C GLN A 70 -52.07 1.97 -20.21
N ALA A 71 -51.78 0.82 -19.61
CA ALA A 71 -50.69 0.71 -18.63
C ALA A 71 -49.88 -0.58 -18.77
N CYS A 72 -48.63 -0.56 -18.30
CA CYS A 72 -47.69 -1.68 -18.33
C CYS A 72 -47.50 -2.26 -16.93
N SER A 73 -48.00 -3.47 -16.69
CA SER A 73 -47.89 -4.15 -15.39
C SER A 73 -46.47 -4.55 -15.00
N LEU A 74 -45.55 -4.65 -15.97
CA LEU A 74 -44.15 -4.96 -15.73
C LEU A 74 -43.37 -3.77 -15.18
N CYS A 75 -43.60 -2.58 -15.74
CA CYS A 75 -42.87 -1.36 -15.38
C CYS A 75 -43.67 -0.46 -14.42
N GLY A 76 -44.95 -0.77 -14.17
CA GLY A 76 -45.82 0.03 -13.31
C GLY A 76 -46.17 1.40 -13.91
N LEU A 77 -46.04 1.57 -15.23
CA LEU A 77 -46.27 2.85 -15.92
C LEU A 77 -47.66 2.88 -16.57
N SER A 78 -48.33 4.03 -16.50
CA SER A 78 -49.56 4.34 -17.25
C SER A 78 -49.27 5.34 -18.37
N PHE A 79 -50.03 5.25 -19.46
CA PHE A 79 -49.86 6.00 -20.69
C PHE A 79 -51.17 6.68 -21.09
N ASP A 80 -51.09 7.84 -21.73
CA ASP A 80 -52.27 8.58 -22.19
C ASP A 80 -52.85 8.00 -23.49
N THR A 81 -52.02 7.31 -24.29
CA THR A 81 -52.45 6.66 -25.54
C THR A 81 -51.95 5.21 -25.65
N VAL A 82 -52.67 4.41 -26.43
CA VAL A 82 -52.27 3.01 -26.75
C VAL A 82 -51.01 3.00 -27.64
N LEU A 83 -50.77 4.07 -28.41
CA LEU A 83 -49.54 4.22 -29.19
C LEU A 83 -48.32 4.39 -28.28
N ASP A 84 -48.44 5.18 -27.22
CA ASP A 84 -47.36 5.38 -26.24
C ASP A 84 -47.09 4.11 -25.45
N GLN A 85 -48.13 3.36 -25.07
CA GLN A 85 -47.99 2.06 -24.43
C GLN A 85 -47.24 1.05 -25.34
N ARG A 86 -47.55 1.02 -26.64
CA ARG A 86 -46.84 0.18 -27.62
C ARG A 86 -45.40 0.66 -27.86
N GLY A 87 -45.17 1.97 -27.83
CA GLY A 87 -43.84 2.58 -27.89
C GLY A 87 -43.00 2.17 -26.68
N HIS A 88 -43.58 2.25 -25.48
CA HIS A 88 -42.93 1.83 -24.25
C HIS A 88 -42.54 0.35 -24.26
N GLN A 89 -43.39 -0.56 -24.77
CA GLN A 89 -43.05 -1.99 -24.85
C GLN A 89 -41.82 -2.28 -25.73
N LYS A 90 -41.46 -1.35 -26.63
CA LYS A 90 -40.24 -1.42 -27.44
C LYS A 90 -39.07 -0.62 -26.85
N SER A 91 -39.29 0.12 -25.76
CA SER A 91 -38.27 0.95 -25.11
C SER A 91 -37.23 0.11 -24.36
N ASP A 92 -36.04 0.67 -24.21
CA ASP A 92 -34.94 0.03 -23.48
C ASP A 92 -35.26 -0.17 -22.01
N LEU A 93 -36.02 0.76 -21.40
CA LEU A 93 -36.52 0.63 -20.04
C LEU A 93 -37.39 -0.62 -19.87
N HIS A 94 -38.31 -0.88 -20.79
CA HIS A 94 -39.17 -2.06 -20.75
C HIS A 94 -38.39 -3.36 -20.94
N ASN A 95 -37.51 -3.40 -21.94
CA ASN A 95 -36.66 -4.55 -22.21
C ASN A 95 -35.71 -4.86 -21.05
N TYR A 96 -35.19 -3.83 -20.39
CA TYR A 96 -34.34 -3.94 -19.22
C TYR A 96 -35.11 -4.49 -18.02
N ASN A 97 -36.29 -3.93 -17.72
CA ASN A 97 -37.16 -4.41 -16.65
C ASN A 97 -37.66 -5.85 -16.89
N LEU A 98 -37.89 -6.23 -18.15
CA LEU A 98 -38.25 -7.59 -18.53
C LEU A 98 -37.13 -8.57 -18.17
N LYS A 99 -35.87 -8.23 -18.51
CA LYS A 99 -34.69 -9.04 -18.18
C LYS A 99 -34.40 -9.05 -16.68
N GLN A 100 -34.65 -7.96 -15.96
CA GLN A 100 -34.55 -7.89 -14.49
C GLN A 100 -35.54 -8.85 -13.82
N LYS A 101 -36.80 -8.85 -14.28
CA LYS A 101 -37.83 -9.77 -13.76
C LYS A 101 -37.52 -11.23 -14.04
N LEU A 102 -37.00 -11.55 -15.23
CA LEU A 102 -36.52 -12.91 -15.56
C LEU A 102 -35.36 -13.36 -14.66
N ARG A 103 -34.58 -12.41 -14.13
CA ARG A 103 -33.48 -12.64 -13.17
C ARG A 103 -33.93 -12.54 -11.70
N GLY A 104 -35.23 -12.44 -11.42
CA GLY A 104 -35.78 -12.36 -10.07
C GLY A 104 -35.49 -11.03 -9.34
N LYS A 105 -35.13 -9.97 -10.07
CA LYS A 105 -34.85 -8.64 -9.51
C LYS A 105 -36.04 -7.70 -9.70
N ALA A 106 -36.13 -6.68 -8.84
CA ALA A 106 -37.15 -5.64 -8.94
C ALA A 106 -37.01 -4.80 -10.22
N ALA A 107 -38.14 -4.33 -10.74
CA ALA A 107 -38.18 -3.39 -11.85
C ALA A 107 -37.63 -2.02 -11.42
N VAL A 108 -36.98 -1.34 -12.36
CA VAL A 108 -36.32 -0.05 -12.16
C VAL A 108 -37.18 1.07 -12.76
N SER A 109 -37.19 2.23 -12.10
CA SER A 109 -37.93 3.41 -12.54
C SER A 109 -37.24 4.11 -13.72
N GLU A 110 -37.96 4.97 -14.44
CA GLU A 110 -37.40 5.75 -15.56
C GLU A 110 -36.23 6.65 -15.13
N ALA A 111 -36.38 7.37 -14.01
CA ALA A 111 -35.33 8.25 -13.48
C ALA A 111 -34.07 7.48 -13.02
N ASP A 112 -34.24 6.25 -12.52
CA ASP A 112 -33.10 5.41 -12.14
C ASP A 112 -32.42 4.80 -13.36
N PHE A 113 -33.19 4.50 -14.41
CA PHE A 113 -32.67 4.02 -15.69
C PHE A 113 -31.85 5.10 -16.41
N GLU A 114 -32.30 6.36 -16.42
CA GLU A 114 -31.53 7.48 -16.98
C GLU A 114 -30.18 7.68 -16.25
N LYS A 115 -30.16 7.57 -14.93
CA LYS A 115 -28.90 7.61 -14.14
C LYS A 115 -27.97 6.45 -14.50
N LEU A 116 -28.52 5.24 -14.64
CA LEU A 116 -27.75 4.05 -15.04
C LEU A 116 -27.11 4.22 -16.42
N VAL A 117 -27.83 4.86 -17.36
CA VAL A 117 -27.33 5.19 -18.70
C VAL A 117 -26.28 6.31 -18.64
N GLY A 118 -26.52 7.39 -17.88
CA GLY A 118 -25.55 8.49 -17.72
C GLY A 118 -24.22 8.05 -17.12
N ASP A 119 -24.26 7.19 -16.10
CA ASP A 119 -23.06 6.56 -15.50
C ASP A 119 -22.29 5.66 -16.49
N LEU A 120 -22.95 5.21 -17.57
CA LEU A 120 -22.33 4.40 -18.63
C LEU A 120 -21.54 5.29 -19.60
N ASP A 121 -22.09 6.43 -19.98
CA ASP A 121 -21.46 7.40 -20.90
C ASP A 121 -20.25 8.10 -20.27
N GLU A 122 -20.32 8.46 -18.99
CA GLU A 122 -19.17 9.02 -18.25
C GLU A 122 -18.00 8.02 -18.13
N SER A 123 -18.30 6.72 -18.18
CA SER A 123 -17.28 5.66 -18.12
C SER A 123 -16.66 5.34 -19.49
N LEU A 124 -17.32 5.69 -20.60
CA LEU A 124 -16.89 5.44 -21.98
C LEU A 124 -16.11 6.62 -22.59
N SER A 125 -16.34 7.85 -22.14
CA SER A 125 -15.65 9.07 -22.64
C SER A 125 -14.14 9.15 -22.25
N GLY A 126 -13.64 8.18 -21.48
CA GLY A 126 -12.25 8.17 -20.98
C GLY A 126 -11.19 7.52 -21.86
N SER A 127 -11.54 6.85 -22.97
CA SER A 127 -10.56 6.24 -23.89
C SER A 127 -11.20 5.89 -25.25
N ASP A 128 -10.98 6.71 -26.27
CA ASP A 128 -11.05 6.24 -27.66
C ASP A 128 -9.97 6.89 -28.53
N SER A 129 -9.25 6.08 -29.30
CA SER A 129 -8.37 6.51 -30.39
C SER A 129 -8.46 5.47 -31.49
N SER A 130 -9.23 5.85 -32.54
CA SER A 130 -9.36 5.29 -33.90
C SER A 130 -9.76 3.82 -34.00
N GLU A 131 -10.77 3.40 -34.79
CA GLU A 131 -10.91 3.58 -36.25
C GLU A 131 -12.34 3.31 -36.82
N SER A 132 -12.73 4.10 -37.85
CA SER A 132 -13.60 3.83 -39.04
C SER A 132 -15.09 3.41 -38.94
N GLU A 133 -15.80 3.83 -40.00
CA GLU A 133 -17.24 4.06 -40.18
C GLU A 133 -18.10 2.82 -40.52
N ASP A 134 -19.42 3.05 -40.43
CA ASP A 134 -20.61 2.35 -40.97
C ASP A 134 -21.42 1.37 -40.09
N ASP A 135 -22.75 1.50 -40.27
CA ASP A 135 -23.94 0.86 -39.69
C ASP A 135 -24.59 1.53 -38.45
N GLU A 136 -25.63 2.35 -38.71
CA GLU A 136 -26.39 3.13 -37.72
C GLU A 136 -27.51 2.37 -36.97
N ASP A 137 -27.69 1.06 -37.16
CA ASP A 137 -28.81 0.32 -36.53
C ASP A 137 -28.44 -0.57 -35.31
N ASP A 138 -27.16 -0.74 -34.98
CA ASP A 138 -26.70 -1.63 -33.87
C ASP A 138 -26.45 -0.94 -32.52
N LYS A 139 -26.55 0.40 -32.44
CA LYS A 139 -26.25 1.15 -31.20
C LYS A 139 -27.22 0.82 -30.05
N LYS A 140 -28.48 0.46 -30.32
CA LYS A 140 -29.51 0.23 -29.29
C LYS A 140 -29.30 -1.08 -28.52
N GLU A 141 -28.76 -2.11 -29.16
CA GLU A 141 -28.46 -3.36 -28.46
C GLU A 141 -27.22 -3.21 -27.56
N SER A 142 -26.31 -2.29 -27.91
CA SER A 142 -25.04 -2.09 -27.21
C SER A 142 -25.19 -1.52 -25.78
N THR A 143 -26.08 -0.55 -25.57
CA THR A 143 -26.30 0.11 -24.26
C THR A 143 -26.97 -0.83 -23.27
N LEU A 144 -28.01 -1.56 -23.71
CA LEU A 144 -28.71 -2.53 -22.87
C LEU A 144 -27.81 -3.73 -22.54
N THR A 145 -27.00 -4.19 -23.50
CA THR A 145 -26.02 -5.26 -23.28
C THR A 145 -24.88 -4.82 -22.35
N ALA A 146 -24.42 -3.58 -22.47
CA ALA A 146 -23.40 -2.99 -21.58
C ALA A 146 -23.91 -2.83 -20.14
N LEU A 147 -25.17 -2.38 -19.95
CA LEU A 147 -25.81 -2.30 -18.63
C LEU A 147 -25.96 -3.68 -17.98
N LEU A 148 -26.37 -4.69 -18.75
CA LEU A 148 -26.48 -6.07 -18.26
C LEU A 148 -25.12 -6.69 -17.91
N LYS A 149 -24.06 -6.36 -18.67
CA LYS A 149 -22.68 -6.78 -18.40
C LYS A 149 -22.09 -6.09 -17.16
N LYS A 150 -22.39 -4.80 -16.97
CA LYS A 150 -22.05 -4.03 -15.74
C LYS A 150 -22.76 -4.60 -14.51
N GLN A 151 -24.03 -5.02 -14.64
CA GLN A 151 -24.74 -5.68 -13.54
C GLN A 151 -24.27 -7.11 -13.28
N ALA A 152 -23.93 -7.89 -14.30
CA ALA A 152 -23.38 -9.24 -14.13
C ALA A 152 -22.03 -9.20 -13.40
N THR A 153 -21.14 -8.28 -13.80
CA THR A 153 -19.86 -8.05 -13.11
C THR A 153 -20.03 -7.54 -11.67
N LEU A 154 -21.08 -6.75 -11.38
CA LEU A 154 -21.42 -6.34 -10.00
C LEU A 154 -22.01 -7.50 -9.17
N ALA A 155 -22.80 -8.39 -9.78
CA ALA A 155 -23.37 -9.56 -9.11
C ALA A 155 -22.30 -10.62 -8.80
N GLU A 156 -21.37 -10.86 -9.74
CA GLU A 156 -20.18 -11.72 -9.52
C GLU A 156 -19.26 -11.14 -8.44
N ARG A 157 -19.23 -9.81 -8.28
CA ARG A 157 -18.47 -9.16 -7.19
C ARG A 157 -19.11 -9.30 -5.81
N ASN A 158 -20.42 -9.57 -5.75
CA ASN A 158 -21.16 -9.69 -4.48
C ASN A 158 -21.26 -11.15 -4.01
N ASN A 159 -21.12 -12.12 -4.91
CA ASN A 159 -21.13 -13.54 -4.58
C ASN A 159 -19.69 -14.05 -4.40
N GLY A 160 -19.12 -13.81 -3.22
CA GLY A 160 -17.76 -14.23 -2.90
C GLY A 160 -17.62 -15.75 -2.81
N ASN A 161 -17.21 -16.41 -3.90
CA ASN A 161 -16.48 -17.68 -3.84
C ASN A 161 -15.77 -18.00 -5.19
N GLY A 162 -14.44 -18.16 -5.16
CA GLY A 162 -13.66 -19.01 -6.08
C GLY A 162 -13.37 -18.56 -7.53
N ASP A 163 -12.22 -17.90 -7.71
CA ASP A 163 -11.22 -17.95 -8.80
C ASP A 163 -11.62 -18.26 -10.26
N ARG A 164 -11.12 -17.42 -11.19
CA ARG A 164 -10.24 -17.86 -12.30
C ARG A 164 -9.41 -16.72 -12.88
N GLU A 165 -8.18 -17.05 -13.23
CA GLU A 165 -7.17 -16.20 -13.85
C GLU A 165 -7.64 -15.69 -15.23
N GLU A 166 -7.49 -14.39 -15.51
CA GLU A 166 -6.66 -13.88 -16.62
C GLU A 166 -6.64 -12.33 -16.63
N ASP A 167 -5.42 -11.83 -16.76
CA ASP A 167 -4.91 -10.58 -17.34
C ASP A 167 -5.60 -9.19 -17.22
N GLY A 168 -4.73 -8.18 -17.11
CA GLY A 168 -4.95 -6.87 -17.72
C GLY A 168 -5.91 -5.90 -17.02
N THR A 169 -5.33 -4.96 -16.28
CA THR A 169 -5.93 -3.64 -15.97
C THR A 169 -7.09 -3.62 -14.96
N GLY A 170 -6.74 -3.58 -13.66
CA GLY A 170 -7.71 -3.41 -12.57
C GLY A 170 -7.34 -2.26 -11.65
N THR A 171 -8.07 -1.15 -11.78
CA THR A 171 -8.09 -0.02 -10.85
C THR A 171 -8.30 -0.51 -9.40
N LYS A 172 -7.41 -0.07 -8.50
CA LYS A 172 -7.49 -0.40 -7.08
C LYS A 172 -8.79 0.17 -6.50
N ARG A 173 -9.73 -0.68 -6.09
CA ARG A 173 -10.84 -0.26 -5.21
C ARG A 173 -10.41 -0.32 -3.74
N PRO A 174 -10.83 0.64 -2.89
CA PRO A 174 -10.60 0.59 -1.46
C PRO A 174 -11.42 -0.58 -0.87
N ARG A 175 -10.79 -1.37 0.01
CA ARG A 175 -11.50 -2.36 0.82
C ARG A 175 -12.49 -1.61 1.71
N GLY A 176 -13.78 -1.97 1.64
CA GLY A 176 -14.79 -1.51 2.58
C GLY A 176 -14.40 -1.84 4.02
N SER A 177 -15.05 -1.18 4.98
CA SER A 177 -14.89 -1.39 6.41
C SER A 177 -15.18 -2.86 6.76
N GLY A 178 -14.16 -3.70 6.73
CA GLY A 178 -14.23 -5.08 7.19
C GLY A 178 -14.50 -5.13 8.69
N LYS A 179 -14.79 -6.34 9.20
CA LYS A 179 -14.90 -6.60 10.64
C LYS A 179 -13.74 -5.94 11.41
N PRO A 180 -13.97 -5.42 12.63
CA PRO A 180 -12.93 -4.74 13.39
C PRO A 180 -11.71 -5.67 13.58
N PRO A 181 -10.48 -5.11 13.49
CA PRO A 181 -9.26 -5.89 13.55
C PRO A 181 -8.97 -6.46 14.95
N LEU A 182 -9.58 -5.90 15.99
CA LEU A 182 -9.48 -6.33 17.38
C LEU A 182 -10.78 -6.98 17.84
N LEU A 183 -10.63 -8.02 18.67
CA LEU A 183 -11.65 -8.67 19.47
C LEU A 183 -11.48 -8.19 20.91
N TRP A 184 -12.57 -7.79 21.55
CA TRP A 184 -12.55 -7.22 22.90
C TRP A 184 -12.99 -8.24 23.94
N PHE A 185 -12.34 -8.19 25.10
CA PHE A 185 -12.62 -9.06 26.23
C PHE A 185 -12.66 -8.22 27.51
N SER A 186 -13.62 -8.49 28.37
CA SER A 186 -13.71 -7.93 29.70
C SER A 186 -13.11 -8.88 30.73
N SER A 187 -12.68 -8.33 31.86
CA SER A 187 -12.25 -9.12 33.02
C SER A 187 -12.54 -8.33 34.29
N PRO A 188 -13.07 -8.96 35.36
CA PRO A 188 -13.24 -8.31 36.67
C PRO A 188 -11.91 -7.91 37.33
N VAL A 189 -10.78 -8.38 36.78
CA VAL A 189 -9.43 -8.00 37.21
C VAL A 189 -9.04 -6.61 36.67
N LEU A 190 -9.71 -6.14 35.61
CA LEU A 190 -9.50 -4.82 35.06
C LEU A 190 -10.35 -3.76 35.80
N PRO A 191 -9.92 -2.48 35.81
CA PRO A 191 -10.78 -1.38 36.21
C PRO A 191 -12.08 -1.34 35.39
N GLU A 192 -13.12 -0.72 35.94
CA GLU A 192 -14.35 -0.45 35.20
C GLU A 192 -14.04 0.22 33.85
N ASN A 193 -14.83 -0.11 32.82
CA ASN A 193 -14.67 0.41 31.47
C ASN A 193 -13.34 0.08 30.76
N THR A 194 -12.52 -0.82 31.32
CA THR A 194 -11.27 -1.24 30.70
C THR A 194 -11.40 -2.62 30.06
N TYR A 195 -10.94 -2.75 28.82
CA TYR A 195 -11.06 -3.96 28.01
C TYR A 195 -9.71 -4.43 27.47
N PHE A 196 -9.54 -5.75 27.37
CA PHE A 196 -8.45 -6.38 26.66
C PHE A 196 -8.77 -6.51 25.17
N GLY A 197 -7.88 -6.04 24.30
CA GLY A 197 -7.98 -6.20 22.85
C GLY A 197 -7.01 -7.26 22.33
N VAL A 198 -7.51 -8.17 21.51
CA VAL A 198 -6.72 -9.22 20.85
C VAL A 198 -6.91 -9.12 19.34
N TYR A 199 -5.84 -9.20 18.55
CA TYR A 199 -5.97 -9.16 17.10
C TYR A 199 -6.75 -10.36 16.56
N ARG A 200 -7.79 -10.11 15.78
CA ARG A 200 -8.55 -11.15 15.08
C ARG A 200 -7.65 -12.05 14.22
N ALA A 201 -6.57 -11.49 13.69
CA ALA A 201 -5.64 -12.17 12.79
C ALA A 201 -4.84 -13.33 13.44
N ILE A 202 -4.79 -13.42 14.77
CA ILE A 202 -4.11 -14.53 15.48
C ILE A 202 -4.96 -15.80 15.60
N PHE A 203 -6.22 -15.75 15.17
CA PHE A 203 -7.13 -16.89 15.10
C PHE A 203 -7.31 -17.35 13.65
N LYS A 204 -7.70 -18.62 13.45
CA LYS A 204 -8.17 -19.06 12.12
C LYS A 204 -9.49 -18.34 11.78
N PRO A 205 -9.85 -18.18 10.50
CA PRO A 205 -11.01 -17.37 10.12
C PRO A 205 -12.30 -17.97 10.68
N ASP A 206 -12.38 -19.30 10.71
CA ASP A 206 -13.52 -20.03 11.25
C ASP A 206 -13.61 -19.92 12.78
N GLU A 207 -12.47 -19.95 13.47
CA GLU A 207 -12.35 -19.74 14.92
C GLU A 207 -12.75 -18.32 15.32
N ALA A 208 -12.28 -17.32 14.56
CA ALA A 208 -12.49 -15.90 14.86
C ALA A 208 -13.96 -15.46 14.78
N ASN A 209 -14.81 -16.23 14.11
CA ASN A 209 -16.23 -15.93 13.94
C ASN A 209 -17.11 -16.55 15.03
N LYS A 210 -16.56 -17.43 15.87
CA LYS A 210 -17.30 -18.13 16.93
C LYS A 210 -17.07 -17.47 18.27
N GLU A 211 -17.80 -16.40 18.53
CA GLU A 211 -17.60 -15.53 19.70
C GLU A 211 -17.68 -16.26 21.04
N THR A 212 -18.57 -17.26 21.15
CA THR A 212 -18.74 -18.08 22.37
C THR A 212 -17.57 -19.01 22.65
N GLU A 213 -16.80 -19.42 21.63
CA GLU A 213 -15.66 -20.35 21.76
C GLU A 213 -14.31 -19.62 21.93
N LEU A 214 -14.25 -18.28 21.78
CA LEU A 214 -13.00 -17.53 21.74
C LEU A 214 -12.20 -17.61 23.06
N VAL A 215 -12.89 -17.53 24.20
CA VAL A 215 -12.23 -17.63 25.52
C VAL A 215 -11.62 -19.02 25.71
N ASP A 216 -12.36 -20.08 25.35
CA ASP A 216 -11.87 -21.45 25.43
C ASP A 216 -10.70 -21.69 24.49
N LEU A 217 -10.69 -21.04 23.32
CA LEU A 217 -9.59 -21.10 22.39
C LEU A 217 -8.33 -20.42 22.94
N ILE A 218 -8.46 -19.27 23.60
CA ILE A 218 -7.34 -18.60 24.30
C ILE A 218 -6.81 -19.51 25.41
N LYS A 219 -7.69 -20.16 26.19
CA LYS A 219 -7.31 -21.15 27.21
C LYS A 219 -6.54 -22.34 26.62
N LYS A 220 -6.99 -22.88 25.48
CA LYS A 220 -6.31 -23.97 24.76
C LYS A 220 -4.97 -23.57 24.16
N LYS A 221 -4.76 -22.27 23.89
CA LYS A 221 -3.53 -21.73 23.31
C LYS A 221 -2.45 -21.38 24.33
N GLN A 222 -2.65 -21.66 25.62
CA GLN A 222 -1.60 -21.45 26.63
C GLN A 222 -0.47 -22.46 26.47
N LEU A 223 0.78 -22.00 26.55
CA LEU A 223 1.98 -22.80 26.29
C LEU A 223 2.96 -22.72 27.44
N GLU A 224 3.62 -23.83 27.73
CA GLU A 224 4.68 -23.86 28.74
C GLU A 224 5.96 -23.18 28.23
N PRO A 225 6.69 -22.45 29.10
CA PRO A 225 7.96 -21.84 28.71
C PRO A 225 9.03 -22.86 28.30
N ILE A 226 9.72 -22.58 27.19
CA ILE A 226 10.77 -23.44 26.64
C ILE A 226 12.16 -22.82 26.86
N ALA A 227 13.15 -23.65 27.19
CA ALA A 227 14.55 -23.23 27.26
C ALA A 227 15.08 -22.88 25.86
N PRO A 228 15.94 -21.84 25.71
CA PRO A 228 16.46 -21.47 24.40
C PRO A 228 17.19 -22.65 23.74
N PRO A 229 16.96 -22.91 22.44
CA PRO A 229 17.65 -23.99 21.75
C PRO A 229 19.16 -23.74 21.79
N LYS A 230 19.94 -24.78 22.12
CA LYS A 230 21.41 -24.72 22.01
C LYS A 230 21.77 -24.66 20.52
N PRO A 231 22.57 -23.68 20.05
CA PRO A 231 22.97 -23.63 18.66
C PRO A 231 23.80 -24.86 18.29
N ALA A 232 23.53 -25.47 17.13
CA ALA A 232 24.41 -26.47 16.54
C ALA A 232 25.68 -25.79 15.98
N ALA A 233 26.81 -26.51 15.96
CA ALA A 233 28.11 -25.99 15.56
C ALA A 233 28.14 -25.42 14.12
N ASP A 234 27.22 -25.84 13.25
CA ASP A 234 27.13 -25.43 11.84
C ASP A 234 26.08 -24.34 11.55
N GLY A 235 25.44 -23.77 12.57
CA GLY A 235 24.39 -22.76 12.37
C GLY A 235 23.07 -23.30 11.79
N ALA A 236 22.94 -24.62 11.62
CA ALA A 236 21.70 -25.29 11.29
C ALA A 236 20.70 -25.26 12.46
N VAL A 237 19.41 -25.13 12.14
CA VAL A 237 18.32 -25.17 13.13
C VAL A 237 18.29 -26.57 13.76
N ALA A 238 18.43 -26.66 15.09
CA ALA A 238 18.40 -27.93 15.79
C ALA A 238 17.04 -28.63 15.57
N PRO A 239 16.99 -29.94 15.23
CA PRO A 239 15.73 -30.67 14.98
C PRO A 239 14.75 -30.66 16.16
N SER A 240 15.25 -30.49 17.38
CA SER A 240 14.42 -30.36 18.59
C SER A 240 13.62 -29.05 18.65
N ALA A 241 14.02 -28.03 17.89
CA ALA A 241 13.35 -26.73 17.82
C ALA A 241 12.14 -26.72 16.87
N LEU A 242 11.93 -27.79 16.08
CA LEU A 242 10.82 -27.94 15.13
C LEU A 242 9.51 -28.48 15.74
N LYS A 243 9.50 -28.92 17.01
CA LYS A 243 8.34 -29.64 17.59
C LYS A 243 7.27 -28.74 18.23
N GLY A 244 7.59 -27.48 18.52
CA GLY A 244 6.66 -26.55 19.20
C GLY A 244 5.82 -25.71 18.22
N PRO A 245 4.68 -25.16 18.66
CA PRO A 245 3.87 -24.27 17.84
C PRO A 245 4.65 -23.00 17.47
N HIS A 246 4.58 -22.60 16.21
CA HIS A 246 5.34 -21.49 15.65
C HIS A 246 4.59 -20.82 14.51
N ILE A 247 4.98 -19.59 14.21
CA ILE A 247 4.43 -18.80 13.10
C ILE A 247 5.54 -18.26 12.21
N PHE A 248 5.20 -18.07 10.94
CA PHE A 248 6.08 -17.46 9.96
C PHE A 248 5.68 -16.00 9.71
N LEU A 249 6.66 -15.11 9.69
CA LEU A 249 6.49 -13.70 9.37
C LEU A 249 7.40 -13.34 8.20
N CYS A 250 6.84 -12.73 7.15
CA CYS A 250 7.57 -12.35 5.94
C CYS A 250 7.16 -10.96 5.46
N MET A 251 8.15 -10.16 5.11
CA MET A 251 7.98 -8.84 4.51
C MET A 251 8.90 -8.69 3.30
N ILE A 252 8.32 -8.32 2.15
CA ILE A 252 9.06 -8.06 0.92
C ILE A 252 8.56 -6.75 0.27
N GLY A 253 9.50 -5.87 -0.07
CA GLY A 253 9.20 -4.62 -0.76
C GLY A 253 10.40 -3.70 -0.93
N GLY A 254 10.45 -2.99 -2.06
CA GLY A 254 11.47 -1.98 -2.34
C GLY A 254 12.91 -2.52 -2.36
N GLY A 255 13.11 -3.80 -2.71
CA GLY A 255 14.41 -4.46 -2.70
C GLY A 255 14.84 -5.02 -1.34
N HIS A 256 14.03 -4.82 -0.30
CA HIS A 256 14.24 -5.44 1.00
C HIS A 256 13.37 -6.68 1.15
N PHE A 257 13.96 -7.73 1.70
CA PHE A 257 13.27 -8.92 2.17
C PHE A 257 13.67 -9.20 3.61
N ALA A 258 12.70 -9.55 4.43
CA ALA A 258 12.92 -10.08 5.77
C ALA A 258 11.93 -11.20 6.02
N ALA A 259 12.42 -12.35 6.50
CA ALA A 259 11.59 -13.45 6.96
C ALA A 259 12.10 -14.00 8.28
N MET A 260 11.18 -14.50 9.10
CA MET A 260 11.46 -15.05 10.41
C MET A 260 10.43 -16.11 10.78
N VAL A 261 10.88 -17.22 11.37
CA VAL A 261 10.06 -18.23 12.02
C VAL A 261 10.26 -18.09 13.52
N VAL A 262 9.17 -17.92 14.27
CA VAL A 262 9.21 -17.65 15.72
C VAL A 262 8.36 -18.67 16.44
N SER A 263 8.90 -19.25 17.51
CA SER A 263 8.13 -20.11 18.42
C SER A 263 7.13 -19.28 19.22
N LEU A 264 5.91 -19.79 19.35
CA LEU A 264 4.87 -19.19 20.17
C LEU A 264 5.07 -19.44 21.67
N ALA A 265 5.86 -20.44 22.04
CA ALA A 265 6.15 -20.72 23.43
C ALA A 265 7.07 -19.64 24.04
N PRO A 266 6.76 -19.14 25.25
CA PRO A 266 7.57 -18.10 25.87
C PRO A 266 8.96 -18.64 26.24
N ARG A 267 9.97 -17.77 26.21
CA ARG A 267 11.33 -18.16 26.58
C ARG A 267 11.48 -18.29 28.10
N GLN A 268 12.01 -19.41 28.59
CA GLN A 268 12.44 -19.52 29.98
C GLN A 268 13.56 -18.51 30.28
N THR A 269 13.26 -17.51 31.10
CA THR A 269 14.27 -16.59 31.67
C THR A 269 14.60 -17.03 33.09
N LYS A 270 15.88 -16.98 33.48
CA LYS A 270 16.25 -17.18 34.89
C LYS A 270 15.63 -16.04 35.71
N GLN A 271 14.93 -16.39 36.78
CA GLN A 271 14.26 -15.44 37.68
C GLN A 271 15.17 -14.26 38.02
N GLY A 272 14.70 -13.02 37.79
CA GLY A 272 15.34 -11.79 38.28
C GLY A 272 15.86 -10.79 37.24
N ALA A 273 15.87 -11.09 35.93
CA ALA A 273 16.35 -10.15 34.92
C ALA A 273 15.21 -9.33 34.28
N SER A 274 14.67 -8.36 35.03
CA SER A 274 13.86 -7.27 34.47
C SER A 274 14.76 -6.38 33.60
N GLY A 275 14.73 -6.59 32.28
CA GLY A 275 15.46 -5.83 31.26
C GLY A 275 14.71 -5.87 29.93
N PRO A 276 14.93 -4.90 29.02
CA PRO A 276 13.93 -4.38 28.11
C PRO A 276 13.30 -5.44 27.19
N LEU A 277 11.95 -5.45 27.22
CA LEU A 277 10.86 -6.08 26.46
C LEU A 277 11.14 -6.98 25.21
N ASN A 278 12.33 -7.02 24.64
CA ASN A 278 12.71 -7.74 23.42
C ASN A 278 13.28 -9.16 23.68
N ARG A 279 13.29 -9.65 24.93
CA ARG A 279 13.99 -10.89 25.31
C ARG A 279 13.12 -12.15 25.42
N GLU A 280 11.81 -12.05 25.14
CA GLU A 280 10.83 -13.12 25.41
C GLU A 280 10.56 -14.05 24.21
N ALA A 281 10.77 -13.60 22.98
CA ALA A 281 10.46 -14.40 21.78
C ALA A 281 11.64 -15.29 21.36
N THR A 282 11.39 -16.57 21.11
CA THR A 282 12.39 -17.53 20.64
C THR A 282 12.35 -17.62 19.11
N VAL A 283 13.33 -17.00 18.46
CA VAL A 283 13.48 -17.04 16.99
C VAL A 283 14.09 -18.37 16.57
N LEU A 284 13.36 -19.16 15.78
CA LEU A 284 13.80 -20.46 15.27
C LEU A 284 14.70 -20.31 14.05
N ALA A 285 14.32 -19.42 13.14
CA ALA A 285 15.09 -19.08 11.95
C ALA A 285 14.81 -17.63 11.54
N HIS A 286 15.82 -16.93 11.03
CA HIS A 286 15.63 -15.60 10.44
C HIS A 286 16.57 -15.38 9.26
N LYS A 287 16.13 -14.58 8.29
CA LYS A 287 16.96 -14.16 7.16
C LYS A 287 16.49 -12.80 6.64
N THR A 288 17.43 -11.98 6.22
CA THR A 288 17.16 -10.70 5.57
C THR A 288 18.01 -10.56 4.33
N PHE A 289 17.42 -10.13 3.22
CA PHE A 289 18.13 -9.79 2.00
C PHE A 289 17.91 -8.32 1.66
N HIS A 290 18.90 -7.72 1.00
CA HIS A 290 18.74 -6.41 0.41
C HIS A 290 19.46 -6.35 -0.93
N ARG A 291 18.71 -6.04 -1.98
CA ARG A 291 19.23 -5.76 -3.31
C ARG A 291 18.67 -4.44 -3.80
N TYR A 292 19.52 -3.61 -4.40
CA TYR A 292 19.11 -2.32 -4.95
C TYR A 292 18.30 -2.54 -6.24
N THR A 293 16.97 -2.53 -6.11
CA THR A 293 16.01 -2.75 -7.21
C THR A 293 15.23 -1.50 -7.63
N THR A 294 15.28 -0.42 -6.83
CA THR A 294 14.51 0.81 -7.06
C THR A 294 15.37 1.96 -7.60
N ARG A 295 14.75 2.94 -8.26
CA ARG A 295 15.41 4.17 -8.73
C ARG A 295 15.46 5.23 -7.62
N ARG A 296 16.66 5.74 -7.29
CA ARG A 296 16.92 6.73 -6.22
C ARG A 296 16.04 8.01 -6.25
N LYS A 297 15.49 8.42 -7.41
CA LYS A 297 14.71 9.67 -7.56
C LYS A 297 13.21 9.51 -7.85
N GLN A 298 12.77 8.34 -8.31
CA GLN A 298 11.39 8.14 -8.79
C GLN A 298 10.59 7.17 -7.92
N GLY A 299 11.26 6.35 -7.09
CA GLY A 299 10.60 5.25 -6.37
C GLY A 299 10.07 4.15 -7.30
N GLY A 300 9.67 3.02 -6.74
CA GLY A 300 9.14 1.87 -7.49
C GLY A 300 10.20 0.89 -8.01
N SER A 301 9.77 -0.37 -8.22
CA SER A 301 10.61 -1.43 -8.81
C SER A 301 10.82 -1.19 -10.30
N GLN A 302 11.93 -1.68 -10.86
CA GLN A 302 12.25 -1.56 -12.28
C GLN A 302 11.23 -2.34 -13.13
N SER A 303 10.81 -3.53 -12.68
CA SER A 303 9.73 -4.31 -13.29
C SER A 303 8.41 -3.53 -13.47
N ALA A 304 7.99 -2.76 -12.45
CA ALA A 304 6.75 -2.01 -12.49
C ALA A 304 6.83 -0.84 -13.49
N ASN A 305 8.03 -0.24 -13.61
CA ASN A 305 8.26 0.82 -14.57
C ASN A 305 8.36 0.29 -16.00
N ASP A 306 9.02 -0.87 -16.21
CA ASP A 306 9.10 -1.50 -17.53
C ASP A 306 7.71 -1.90 -18.03
N ASN A 307 6.82 -2.36 -17.15
CA ASN A 307 5.43 -2.66 -17.49
C ASN A 307 4.58 -1.42 -17.79
N ALA A 308 4.91 -0.27 -17.20
CA ALA A 308 4.13 0.96 -17.36
C ALA A 308 4.61 1.87 -18.49
N LYS A 309 5.92 1.86 -18.80
CA LYS A 309 6.56 2.80 -19.74
C LYS A 309 7.40 2.11 -20.81
N GLY A 310 7.35 0.78 -20.88
CA GLY A 310 8.18 -0.02 -21.76
C GLY A 310 9.58 -0.31 -21.20
N ALA A 311 10.18 -1.37 -21.72
CA ALA A 311 11.47 -1.87 -21.26
C ALA A 311 12.63 -0.95 -21.68
N ALA A 312 13.21 -0.22 -20.72
CA ALA A 312 14.40 0.59 -20.99
C ALA A 312 15.68 -0.27 -21.12
N HIS A 313 16.55 0.01 -22.09
CA HIS A 313 17.78 -0.77 -22.37
C HIS A 313 19.09 -0.14 -21.82
N SER A 314 19.01 0.70 -20.80
CA SER A 314 20.20 1.29 -20.17
C SER A 314 20.97 0.30 -19.27
N ALA A 315 22.28 0.50 -19.09
CA ALA A 315 23.08 -0.29 -18.13
C ALA A 315 22.47 -0.29 -16.71
N GLY A 316 21.91 0.83 -16.26
CA GLY A 316 21.26 0.94 -14.96
C GLY A 316 19.92 0.18 -14.86
N SER A 317 19.16 0.03 -15.96
CA SER A 317 17.95 -0.80 -15.97
C SER A 317 18.29 -2.30 -15.99
N SER A 318 19.32 -2.70 -16.73
CA SER A 318 19.81 -4.08 -16.75
C SER A 318 20.30 -4.55 -15.38
N ILE A 319 21.09 -3.73 -14.66
CA ILE A 319 21.55 -4.04 -13.29
C ILE A 319 20.37 -4.20 -12.33
N ARG A 320 19.35 -3.34 -12.43
CA ARG A 320 18.15 -3.46 -11.56
C ARG A 320 17.34 -4.71 -11.88
N ARG A 321 17.20 -5.11 -13.14
CA ARG A 321 16.53 -6.38 -13.53
C ARG A 321 17.31 -7.59 -13.00
N TYR A 322 18.63 -7.58 -13.13
CA TYR A 322 19.49 -8.62 -12.58
C TYR A 322 19.34 -8.72 -11.05
N ASN A 323 19.35 -7.59 -10.35
CA ASN A 323 19.14 -7.56 -8.90
C ASN A 323 17.74 -8.01 -8.48
N GLU A 324 16.71 -7.70 -9.28
CA GLU A 324 15.35 -8.22 -9.06
C GLU A 324 15.28 -9.73 -9.23
N GLN A 325 15.90 -10.27 -10.28
CA GLN A 325 15.96 -11.71 -10.52
C GLN A 325 16.75 -12.44 -9.42
N ALA A 326 17.93 -11.93 -9.06
CA ALA A 326 18.72 -12.51 -7.98
C ALA A 326 17.98 -12.47 -6.64
N LEU A 327 17.20 -11.42 -6.36
CA LEU A 327 16.34 -11.36 -5.17
C LEU A 327 15.24 -12.43 -5.23
N ILE A 328 14.65 -12.65 -6.39
CA ILE A 328 13.62 -13.69 -6.59
C ILE A 328 14.22 -15.07 -6.31
N ASP A 329 15.40 -15.36 -6.85
CA ASP A 329 16.06 -16.66 -6.72
C ASP A 329 16.48 -16.92 -5.27
N GLU A 330 17.08 -15.93 -4.58
CA GLU A 330 17.43 -16.02 -3.16
C GLU A 330 16.21 -16.24 -2.26
N VAL A 331 15.09 -15.55 -2.54
CA VAL A 331 13.85 -15.71 -1.77
C VAL A 331 13.26 -17.10 -1.98
N ARG A 332 13.22 -17.60 -3.22
CA ARG A 332 12.68 -18.93 -3.52
C ARG A 332 13.54 -20.04 -2.94
N GLN A 333 14.86 -19.92 -3.01
CA GLN A 333 15.77 -20.85 -2.37
C GLN A 333 15.54 -20.88 -0.85
N LEU A 334 15.42 -19.71 -0.20
CA LEU A 334 15.14 -19.66 1.23
C LEU A 334 13.80 -20.31 1.59
N LEU A 335 12.74 -20.07 0.81
CA LEU A 335 11.44 -20.71 1.04
C LEU A 335 11.54 -22.23 0.90
N GLN A 336 12.35 -22.73 -0.04
CA GLN A 336 12.60 -24.15 -0.21
C GLN A 336 13.39 -24.73 0.98
N ASP A 337 14.43 -24.05 1.43
CA ASP A 337 15.24 -24.46 2.60
C ASP A 337 14.40 -24.49 3.88
N TRP A 338 13.38 -23.62 3.98
CA TRP A 338 12.48 -23.53 5.12
C TRP A 338 11.15 -24.25 4.91
N LYS A 339 11.02 -25.08 3.87
CA LYS A 339 9.77 -25.76 3.53
C LYS A 339 9.17 -26.50 4.73
N ASP A 340 9.98 -27.29 5.44
CA ASP A 340 9.50 -28.06 6.59
C ASP A 340 8.99 -27.15 7.72
N LEU A 341 9.66 -26.03 7.99
CA LEU A 341 9.24 -25.04 8.98
C LEU A 341 7.94 -24.32 8.56
N LEU A 342 7.78 -24.04 7.27
CA LEU A 342 6.58 -23.39 6.72
C LEU A 342 5.38 -24.33 6.75
N ASP A 343 5.59 -25.61 6.45
CA ASP A 343 4.55 -26.63 6.47
C ASP A 343 3.99 -26.83 7.89
N THR A 344 4.84 -26.79 8.92
CA THR A 344 4.43 -26.94 10.33
C THR A 344 3.96 -25.66 11.01
N SER A 345 4.07 -24.50 10.34
CA SER A 345 3.65 -23.21 10.91
C SER A 345 2.12 -23.12 11.06
N GLU A 346 1.64 -22.59 12.19
CA GLU A 346 0.20 -22.40 12.44
C GLU A 346 -0.40 -21.29 11.56
N LEU A 347 0.33 -20.18 11.43
CA LEU A 347 -0.08 -18.97 10.71
C LEU A 347 1.09 -18.40 9.92
N LEU A 348 0.78 -17.81 8.77
CA LEU A 348 1.74 -17.22 7.84
C LEU A 348 1.42 -15.73 7.63
N PHE A 349 2.09 -14.83 8.36
CA PHE A 349 1.93 -13.39 8.22
C PHE A 349 2.81 -12.86 7.10
N ILE A 350 2.21 -12.42 6.00
CA ILE A 350 2.93 -12.02 4.79
C ILE A 350 2.52 -10.61 4.35
N ARG A 351 3.53 -9.73 4.21
CA ARG A 351 3.40 -8.46 3.49
C ARG A 351 4.24 -8.49 2.23
N ALA A 352 3.56 -8.44 1.08
CA ALA A 352 4.20 -8.27 -0.21
C ALA A 352 3.71 -7.00 -0.90
N SER A 353 4.57 -5.99 -0.99
CA SER A 353 4.22 -4.69 -1.56
C SER A 353 4.34 -4.68 -3.09
N GLY A 354 3.21 -4.67 -3.80
CA GLY A 354 3.16 -4.62 -5.27
C GLY A 354 3.16 -6.00 -5.94
N GLN A 355 2.74 -6.03 -7.21
CA GLN A 355 2.45 -7.27 -7.93
C GLN A 355 3.68 -8.16 -8.14
N THR A 356 4.84 -7.56 -8.47
CA THR A 356 6.09 -8.33 -8.65
C THR A 356 6.47 -9.11 -7.39
N ASN A 357 6.45 -8.45 -6.23
CA ASN A 357 6.79 -9.10 -4.97
C ASN A 357 5.77 -10.16 -4.56
N ARG A 358 4.48 -9.97 -4.89
CA ARG A 358 3.46 -11.02 -4.72
C ARG A 358 3.75 -12.22 -5.61
N ARG A 359 4.15 -11.99 -6.88
CA ARG A 359 4.52 -13.05 -7.83
C ARG A 359 5.81 -13.78 -7.43
N THR A 360 6.75 -13.11 -6.76
CA THR A 360 7.94 -13.77 -6.18
C THR A 360 7.55 -14.87 -5.19
N LEU A 361 6.57 -14.60 -4.33
CA LEU A 361 6.14 -15.53 -3.28
C LEU A 361 5.11 -16.56 -3.78
N PHE A 362 4.10 -16.10 -4.54
CA PHE A 362 2.90 -16.88 -4.89
C PHE A 362 2.74 -17.18 -6.38
N GLY A 363 3.61 -16.65 -7.24
CA GLY A 363 3.53 -16.91 -8.67
C GLY A 363 3.83 -18.38 -9.00
N PRO A 364 3.53 -18.83 -10.22
CA PRO A 364 3.97 -20.15 -10.66
C PRO A 364 5.49 -20.18 -10.77
N TYR A 365 6.12 -21.15 -10.12
CA TYR A 365 7.54 -21.50 -10.27
C TYR A 365 7.77 -22.96 -9.86
N GLU A 366 8.88 -23.53 -10.35
CA GLU A 366 9.30 -24.87 -9.99
C GLU A 366 9.60 -24.97 -8.49
N GLY A 367 9.06 -25.98 -7.81
CA GLY A 367 9.21 -26.13 -6.36
C GLY A 367 8.42 -25.10 -5.55
N GLN A 368 7.25 -24.64 -6.03
CA GLN A 368 6.44 -23.67 -5.30
C GLN A 368 6.08 -24.12 -3.87
N VAL A 369 6.58 -23.38 -2.88
CA VAL A 369 6.36 -23.67 -1.45
C VAL A 369 5.09 -22.99 -0.91
N LEU A 370 4.89 -21.71 -1.25
CA LEU A 370 3.73 -20.93 -0.80
C LEU A 370 2.65 -20.82 -1.87
N ARG A 371 1.42 -21.17 -1.51
CA ARG A 371 0.24 -21.07 -2.39
C ARG A 371 -0.64 -19.90 -1.97
N ALA A 372 -1.18 -19.15 -2.94
CA ALA A 372 -2.04 -17.99 -2.65
C ALA A 372 -3.30 -18.35 -1.84
N ASN A 373 -3.82 -19.57 -2.04
CA ASN A 373 -5.05 -20.07 -1.42
C ASN A 373 -4.82 -20.79 -0.08
N ASP A 374 -3.63 -20.68 0.52
CA ASP A 374 -3.38 -21.27 1.84
C ASP A 374 -4.17 -20.52 2.94
N PRO A 375 -5.08 -21.20 3.66
CA PRO A 375 -5.95 -20.59 4.67
C PRO A 375 -5.21 -20.10 5.91
N ARG A 376 -3.90 -20.34 6.05
CA ARG A 376 -3.05 -19.82 7.12
C ARG A 376 -2.49 -18.43 6.82
N ILE A 377 -2.57 -17.98 5.57
CA ILE A 377 -2.00 -16.69 5.15
C ILE A 377 -2.81 -15.52 5.70
N ARG A 378 -2.11 -14.58 6.35
CA ARG A 378 -2.68 -13.35 6.92
C ARG A 378 -1.87 -12.14 6.49
N GLY A 379 -2.54 -11.00 6.39
CA GLY A 379 -1.88 -9.69 6.37
C GLY A 379 -1.61 -9.19 7.78
N PHE A 380 -0.67 -8.26 7.93
CA PHE A 380 -0.47 -7.55 9.19
C PHE A 380 -1.66 -6.59 9.42
N PRO A 381 -2.36 -6.66 10.58
CA PRO A 381 -3.54 -5.84 10.87
C PRO A 381 -3.20 -4.40 11.33
N PHE A 382 -1.95 -3.97 11.13
CA PHE A 382 -1.43 -2.67 11.50
C PHE A 382 -0.36 -2.23 10.50
N ASN A 383 0.01 -0.95 10.57
CA ASN A 383 1.05 -0.40 9.71
C ASN A 383 2.42 -0.97 10.08
N THR A 384 3.14 -1.38 9.04
CA THR A 384 4.48 -1.97 9.14
C THR A 384 5.51 -1.08 8.45
N ARG A 385 6.74 -1.07 8.96
CA ARG A 385 7.87 -0.29 8.46
C ARG A 385 8.65 -1.10 7.40
N ARG A 386 9.87 -0.62 7.07
CA ARG A 386 10.79 -1.29 6.14
C ARG A 386 11.06 -2.73 6.58
N ALA A 387 11.11 -3.66 5.63
CA ALA A 387 11.37 -5.07 5.88
C ALA A 387 12.76 -5.27 6.49
N THR A 388 12.81 -5.54 7.79
CA THR A 388 14.01 -5.77 8.60
C THR A 388 13.68 -6.77 9.71
N GLN A 389 14.69 -7.44 10.28
CA GLN A 389 14.47 -8.35 11.41
C GLN A 389 13.82 -7.64 12.60
N ASN A 390 14.27 -6.42 12.93
CA ASN A 390 13.69 -5.63 14.03
C ASN A 390 12.21 -5.31 13.79
N GLU A 391 11.81 -5.05 12.55
CA GLU A 391 10.42 -4.81 12.21
C GLU A 391 9.57 -6.08 12.31
N LEU A 392 10.10 -7.24 11.93
CA LEU A 392 9.43 -8.52 12.15
C LEU A 392 9.27 -8.81 13.63
N MET A 393 10.29 -8.56 14.44
CA MET A 393 10.24 -8.75 15.90
C MET A 393 9.23 -7.79 16.55
N ARG A 394 9.24 -6.51 16.15
CA ARG A 394 8.21 -5.54 16.58
C ARG A 394 6.80 -6.01 16.21
N SER A 395 6.63 -6.52 14.99
CA SER A 395 5.33 -7.00 14.51
C SER A 395 4.87 -8.26 15.25
N PHE A 396 5.78 -9.17 15.58
CA PHE A 396 5.48 -10.33 16.42
C PHE A 396 5.01 -9.90 17.82
N ILE A 397 5.75 -9.00 18.46
CA ILE A 397 5.41 -8.44 19.78
C ILE A 397 4.05 -7.73 19.73
N GLU A 398 3.79 -6.97 18.67
CA GLU A 398 2.52 -6.26 18.47
C GLU A 398 1.33 -7.21 18.31
N LEU A 399 1.49 -8.29 17.52
CA LEU A 399 0.45 -9.29 17.27
C LEU A 399 0.07 -10.10 18.51
N THR A 400 1.06 -10.41 19.34
CA THR A 400 0.93 -11.41 20.42
C THR A 400 0.70 -10.82 21.80
N ARG A 401 0.65 -9.49 21.91
CA ARG A 401 0.39 -8.79 23.18
C ARG A 401 -1.04 -8.29 23.26
N LEU A 402 -1.63 -8.45 24.44
CA LEU A 402 -2.94 -7.90 24.72
C LEU A 402 -2.87 -6.38 24.70
N LYS A 403 -3.85 -5.76 24.04
CA LYS A 403 -4.08 -4.32 24.08
C LYS A 403 -4.97 -4.01 25.26
N VAL A 404 -4.81 -2.84 25.86
CA VAL A 404 -5.67 -2.38 26.95
C VAL A 404 -6.28 -1.07 26.48
N ARG A 405 -7.62 -0.99 26.49
CA ARG A 405 -8.36 0.21 26.13
C ARG A 405 -9.36 0.52 27.23
N GLU A 406 -9.35 1.77 27.68
CA GLU A 406 -10.38 2.33 28.55
C GLU A 406 -11.44 3.01 27.68
N VAL A 407 -12.72 2.77 27.96
CA VAL A 407 -13.87 3.25 27.21
C VAL A 407 -14.76 4.08 28.13
N ASP A 408 -14.58 5.41 28.15
CA ASP A 408 -15.46 6.29 28.90
C ASP A 408 -16.86 6.34 28.24
N PRO A 409 -17.94 5.82 28.86
CA PRO A 409 -19.27 5.78 28.25
C PRO A 409 -19.79 7.19 27.90
N VAL A 410 -19.43 8.20 28.70
CA VAL A 410 -19.88 9.61 28.53
C VAL A 410 -19.21 10.32 27.33
N LYS A 411 -18.02 9.86 26.89
CA LYS A 411 -17.35 10.40 25.70
C LYS A 411 -17.81 9.72 24.41
N GLU A 412 -18.10 8.42 24.46
CA GLU A 412 -18.54 7.67 23.29
C GLU A 412 -20.02 7.93 22.95
N GLU A 413 -20.89 8.16 23.93
CA GLU A 413 -22.28 8.63 23.68
C GLU A 413 -22.30 9.99 22.98
N LYS A 414 -21.41 10.92 23.36
CA LYS A 414 -21.26 12.21 22.66
C LYS A 414 -20.71 12.05 21.25
N ALA A 415 -19.78 11.11 21.02
CA ALA A 415 -19.18 10.86 19.71
C ALA A 415 -20.11 10.09 18.75
N GLN A 416 -20.98 9.20 19.26
CA GLN A 416 -21.94 8.43 18.46
C GLN A 416 -23.24 9.21 18.19
N ALA A 417 -23.68 10.06 19.13
CA ALA A 417 -24.81 10.97 18.90
C ALA A 417 -24.50 12.02 17.81
N ASP A 418 -23.24 12.48 17.71
CA ASP A 418 -22.80 13.39 16.64
C ASP A 418 -22.69 12.71 15.26
N ALA A 419 -22.67 11.37 15.20
CA ALA A 419 -22.49 10.61 13.95
C ALA A 419 -23.80 10.11 13.31
N THR A 420 -24.91 10.02 14.06
CA THR A 420 -26.15 9.37 13.57
C THR A 420 -27.31 10.32 13.22
N SER A 421 -27.20 11.64 13.41
CA SER A 421 -28.28 12.57 13.03
C SER A 421 -27.83 13.76 12.19
N LYS A 422 -27.87 13.61 10.85
CA LYS A 422 -28.06 14.72 9.90
C LYS A 422 -28.92 14.29 8.71
N PRO A 423 -30.19 14.76 8.64
CA PRO A 423 -30.80 15.22 7.39
C PRO A 423 -30.76 16.76 7.30
N ALA A 424 -30.75 17.27 6.07
CA ALA A 424 -30.48 18.67 5.71
C ALA A 424 -31.56 19.70 6.14
N THR A 425 -31.10 20.79 6.80
CA THR A 425 -31.58 22.22 6.90
C THR A 425 -33.09 22.55 7.05
N PRO A 426 -33.57 23.70 7.66
CA PRO A 426 -32.89 24.98 8.02
C PRO A 426 -33.27 25.71 9.38
N LYS A 427 -32.36 26.58 9.93
CA LYS A 427 -32.50 27.68 10.97
C LYS A 427 -33.04 27.31 12.40
N PRO A 428 -32.83 28.05 13.55
CA PRO A 428 -31.98 29.20 13.97
C PRO A 428 -31.15 28.98 15.30
N ALA A 429 -30.49 30.03 15.86
CA ALA A 429 -29.37 30.07 16.86
C ALA A 429 -29.72 30.00 18.38
N LYS A 430 -28.88 29.50 19.33
CA LYS A 430 -27.72 30.11 20.10
C LYS A 430 -27.32 29.14 21.28
N PRO A 431 -26.17 29.23 22.02
CA PRO A 431 -24.92 30.02 21.89
C PRO A 431 -23.61 29.17 21.76
N ALA A 432 -22.51 29.80 21.35
CA ALA A 432 -21.35 29.19 20.66
C ALA A 432 -20.10 28.88 21.52
N ALA A 433 -19.47 27.73 21.24
CA ALA A 433 -18.01 27.57 21.23
C ALA A 433 -17.50 27.89 19.80
N PRO A 434 -16.28 28.43 19.62
CA PRO A 434 -15.88 29.11 18.39
C PRO A 434 -15.88 28.14 17.21
N LYS A 435 -16.73 28.42 16.22
CA LYS A 435 -16.68 27.77 14.91
C LYS A 435 -15.37 28.21 14.26
N LEU A 436 -14.58 27.27 13.75
CA LEU A 436 -13.47 27.61 12.88
C LEU A 436 -14.03 28.48 11.75
N SER A 437 -13.41 29.63 11.51
CA SER A 437 -13.92 30.59 10.52
C SER A 437 -13.74 30.01 9.10
N GLU A 438 -14.54 30.46 8.15
CA GLU A 438 -14.37 30.15 6.71
C GLU A 438 -12.94 30.50 6.23
N GLU A 439 -12.33 31.49 6.86
CA GLU A 439 -10.93 31.90 6.68
C GLU A 439 -9.94 30.82 7.18
N GLU A 440 -10.25 30.11 8.26
CA GLU A 440 -9.40 29.04 8.78
C GLU A 440 -9.49 27.77 7.92
N GLU A 441 -10.68 27.43 7.41
CA GLU A 441 -10.85 26.29 6.49
C GLU A 441 -10.14 26.53 5.14
N THR A 442 -10.24 27.74 4.60
CA THR A 442 -9.52 28.15 3.38
C THR A 442 -8.01 28.20 3.61
N ALA A 443 -7.54 28.70 4.76
CA ALA A 443 -6.12 28.67 5.11
C ALA A 443 -5.55 27.24 5.24
N LEU A 444 -6.33 26.29 5.78
CA LEU A 444 -5.95 24.88 5.82
C LEU A 444 -5.84 24.27 4.42
N LEU A 445 -6.77 24.61 3.52
CA LEU A 445 -6.73 24.20 2.11
C LEU A 445 -5.48 24.75 1.42
N HIS A 446 -5.22 26.06 1.54
CA HIS A 446 -4.04 26.71 0.95
C HIS A 446 -2.75 26.08 1.48
N THR A 447 -2.67 25.82 2.80
CA THR A 447 -1.53 25.14 3.41
C THR A 447 -1.27 23.78 2.76
N SER A 448 -2.31 22.95 2.63
CA SER A 448 -2.19 21.61 2.03
C SER A 448 -1.66 21.67 0.58
N GLN A 449 -2.22 22.57 -0.24
CA GLN A 449 -1.84 22.73 -1.65
C GLN A 449 -0.41 23.27 -1.81
N LEU A 450 -0.08 24.34 -1.09
CA LEU A 450 1.24 24.98 -1.14
C LEU A 450 2.34 24.00 -0.71
N GLN A 451 2.14 23.29 0.41
CA GLN A 451 3.11 22.29 0.86
C GLN A 451 3.24 21.13 -0.14
N ALA A 452 2.16 20.73 -0.83
CA ALA A 452 2.23 19.71 -1.87
C ALA A 452 3.07 20.15 -3.06
N PHE A 453 2.96 21.41 -3.51
CA PHE A 453 3.80 21.94 -4.59
C PHE A 453 5.28 22.05 -4.20
N VAL A 454 5.56 22.52 -2.97
CA VAL A 454 6.92 22.61 -2.44
C VAL A 454 7.56 21.22 -2.35
N ARG A 455 6.89 20.24 -1.71
CA ARG A 455 7.41 18.86 -1.60
C ARG A 455 7.66 18.17 -2.94
N ARG A 456 6.91 18.55 -3.99
CA ARG A 456 7.07 18.02 -5.36
C ARG A 456 8.03 18.85 -6.21
N SER A 457 8.63 19.92 -5.67
CA SER A 457 9.51 20.85 -6.40
C SER A 457 8.88 21.44 -7.67
N LYS A 458 7.57 21.70 -7.65
CA LYS A 458 6.82 22.26 -8.79
C LYS A 458 6.75 23.79 -8.72
N LEU A 459 7.87 24.48 -8.94
CA LEU A 459 7.95 25.95 -8.88
C LEU A 459 6.90 26.66 -9.77
N PRO A 460 6.71 26.29 -11.06
CA PRO A 460 5.75 27.03 -11.91
C PRO A 460 4.30 26.90 -11.43
N ALA A 461 3.93 25.72 -10.92
CA ALA A 461 2.61 25.49 -10.36
C ALA A 461 2.41 26.26 -9.05
N LEU A 462 3.46 26.34 -8.21
CA LEU A 462 3.45 27.12 -6.97
C LEU A 462 3.26 28.62 -7.24
N LEU A 463 4.00 29.18 -8.20
CA LEU A 463 3.88 30.59 -8.60
C LEU A 463 2.49 30.89 -9.20
N SER A 464 1.98 29.99 -10.04
CA SER A 464 0.62 30.08 -10.59
C SER A 464 -0.44 30.03 -9.50
N TYR A 465 -0.24 29.17 -8.48
CA TYR A 465 -1.17 29.05 -7.36
C TYR A 465 -1.25 30.32 -6.53
N PHE A 466 -0.11 30.95 -6.19
CA PHE A 466 -0.09 32.24 -5.50
C PHE A 466 -0.89 33.30 -6.26
N LYS A 467 -0.68 33.39 -7.58
CA LYS A 467 -1.37 34.37 -8.42
C LYS A 467 -2.86 34.10 -8.58
N ASN A 468 -3.27 32.84 -8.76
CA ASN A 468 -4.65 32.48 -9.06
C ASN A 468 -5.56 32.50 -7.81
N ASN A 469 -4.99 32.33 -6.62
CA ASN A 469 -5.74 32.28 -5.36
C ASN A 469 -5.48 33.51 -4.49
N ASP A 470 -4.76 34.51 -5.00
CA ASP A 470 -4.36 35.73 -4.28
C ASP A 470 -3.70 35.45 -2.92
N VAL A 471 -2.85 34.42 -2.87
CA VAL A 471 -2.16 34.01 -1.64
C VAL A 471 -0.74 34.58 -1.65
N PRO A 472 -0.30 35.30 -0.60
CA PRO A 472 1.05 35.84 -0.55
C PRO A 472 2.10 34.73 -0.46
N ALA A 473 3.31 34.98 -0.97
CA ALA A 473 4.41 34.02 -0.90
C ALA A 473 4.83 33.70 0.55
N ASP A 474 4.59 34.66 1.45
CA ASP A 474 4.88 34.60 2.89
C ASP A 474 3.73 34.02 3.72
N PHE A 475 2.75 33.40 3.05
CA PHE A 475 1.64 32.74 3.71
C PHE A 475 2.12 31.75 4.78
N LEU A 476 1.61 31.93 6.00
CA LEU A 476 1.91 31.10 7.16
C LEU A 476 1.02 29.86 7.16
N PHE A 477 1.65 28.69 7.19
CA PHE A 477 0.97 27.41 7.19
C PHE A 477 0.15 27.19 8.46
N GLN A 478 -1.07 26.70 8.27
CA GLN A 478 -2.02 26.34 9.32
C GLN A 478 -2.24 24.81 9.42
N PRO A 479 -2.50 24.26 10.61
CA PRO A 479 -2.45 24.94 11.90
C PRO A 479 -0.98 25.21 12.30
N ALA A 480 -0.70 26.38 12.87
CA ALA A 480 0.65 26.78 13.23
C ALA A 480 1.30 25.88 14.30
N ASP A 481 0.50 25.15 15.07
CA ASP A 481 0.95 24.24 16.14
C ASP A 481 1.29 22.83 15.64
N SER A 482 1.11 22.56 14.34
CA SER A 482 1.61 21.32 13.73
C SER A 482 3.13 21.27 13.81
N GLN A 483 3.70 20.14 14.23
CA GLN A 483 5.16 19.91 14.31
C GLN A 483 5.90 20.30 13.02
N GLN A 484 5.27 20.08 11.86
CA GLN A 484 5.86 20.45 10.58
C GLN A 484 5.87 21.96 10.32
N ASN A 485 4.78 22.65 10.70
CA ASN A 485 4.64 24.09 10.52
C ASN A 485 5.42 24.88 11.58
N TYR A 486 5.67 24.27 12.75
CA TYR A 486 6.48 24.83 13.83
C TYR A 486 7.92 25.12 13.36
N HIS A 487 8.56 24.15 12.71
CA HIS A 487 9.92 24.30 12.20
C HIS A 487 9.96 25.03 10.86
N ALA A 488 8.99 24.79 9.97
CA ALA A 488 8.95 25.38 8.63
C ALA A 488 7.59 26.04 8.33
N PRO A 489 7.36 27.27 8.82
CA PRO A 489 6.04 27.91 8.79
C PRO A 489 5.64 28.49 7.44
N THR A 490 6.57 28.71 6.51
CA THR A 490 6.30 29.32 5.19
C THR A 490 6.80 28.43 4.06
N CYS A 491 6.41 28.73 2.82
CA CYS A 491 6.99 28.09 1.63
C CYS A 491 8.52 28.21 1.57
N LEU A 492 9.09 29.38 1.90
CA LEU A 492 10.54 29.60 1.85
C LEU A 492 11.31 28.75 2.88
N HIS A 493 10.88 28.74 4.15
CA HIS A 493 11.41 27.85 5.19
C HIS A 493 11.32 26.36 4.80
N LEU A 494 10.17 25.94 4.25
CA LEU A 494 9.98 24.55 3.84
C LEU A 494 10.90 24.18 2.67
N SER A 495 11.05 25.04 1.66
CA SER A 495 11.98 24.85 0.55
C SER A 495 13.44 24.80 1.00
N ALA A 496 13.82 25.63 1.98
CA ALA A 496 15.16 25.63 2.55
C ALA A 496 15.44 24.34 3.35
N SER A 497 14.51 23.91 4.20
CA SER A 497 14.65 22.66 4.98
C SER A 497 14.73 21.39 4.10
N GLN A 498 14.19 21.46 2.88
CA GLN A 498 14.25 20.38 1.89
C GLN A 498 15.49 20.47 0.99
N ASN A 499 16.36 21.46 1.20
CA ASN A 499 17.55 21.71 0.39
C ASN A 499 17.23 21.85 -1.12
N SER A 500 16.20 22.63 -1.44
CA SER A 500 15.76 22.86 -2.82
C SER A 500 16.18 24.24 -3.33
N ALA A 501 17.43 24.35 -3.79
CA ALA A 501 18.00 25.56 -4.38
C ALA A 501 17.11 26.21 -5.47
N PRO A 502 16.50 25.46 -6.42
CA PRO A 502 15.65 26.07 -7.45
C PRO A 502 14.36 26.67 -6.90
N LEU A 503 13.76 26.07 -5.86
CA LEU A 503 12.57 26.63 -5.21
C LEU A 503 12.92 27.89 -4.44
N VAL A 504 14.01 27.88 -3.67
CA VAL A 504 14.47 29.05 -2.90
C VAL A 504 14.72 30.24 -3.82
N LEU A 505 15.52 30.06 -4.87
CA LEU A 505 15.79 31.12 -5.85
C LEU A 505 14.49 31.59 -6.55
N GLY A 506 13.61 30.65 -6.89
CA GLY A 506 12.32 30.96 -7.50
C GLY A 506 11.39 31.77 -6.59
N LEU A 507 11.31 31.42 -5.31
CA LEU A 507 10.46 32.10 -4.32
C LEU A 507 10.98 33.51 -4.03
N LEU A 508 12.30 33.69 -3.88
CA LEU A 508 12.90 35.00 -3.64
C LEU A 508 12.78 35.91 -4.87
N SER A 509 13.20 35.44 -6.04
CA SER A 509 13.28 36.30 -7.23
C SER A 509 11.94 36.48 -7.97
N LYS A 510 11.01 35.51 -7.90
CA LYS A 510 9.75 35.55 -8.67
C LYS A 510 8.49 35.67 -7.82
N ALA A 511 8.49 35.15 -6.59
CA ALA A 511 7.36 35.28 -5.67
C ALA A 511 7.55 36.42 -4.66
N ALA A 512 8.73 37.05 -4.64
CA ALA A 512 9.12 38.09 -3.68
C ALA A 512 8.91 37.66 -2.21
N ALA A 513 9.19 36.40 -1.89
CA ALA A 513 9.13 35.89 -0.52
C ALA A 513 10.17 36.60 0.37
N ASP A 514 9.81 36.91 1.61
CA ASP A 514 10.65 37.62 2.57
C ASP A 514 11.62 36.64 3.28
N PRO A 515 12.95 36.78 3.07
CA PRO A 515 13.95 35.95 3.71
C PRO A 515 14.20 36.28 5.19
N THR A 516 13.71 37.41 5.70
CA THR A 516 13.95 37.89 7.07
C THR A 516 13.01 37.24 8.09
N LEU A 517 11.93 36.62 7.63
CA LEU A 517 10.97 35.92 8.48
C LEU A 517 11.66 34.81 9.27
N LYS A 518 11.34 34.74 10.56
CA LYS A 518 11.86 33.73 11.48
C LYS A 518 10.77 32.70 11.78
N ASN A 519 11.18 31.44 11.91
CA ASN A 519 10.31 30.39 12.43
C ASN A 519 10.10 30.54 13.95
N ARG A 520 9.29 29.64 14.54
CA ARG A 520 9.04 29.65 15.99
C ARG A 520 10.28 29.31 16.83
N GLU A 521 11.33 28.77 16.23
CA GLU A 521 12.64 28.55 16.85
C GLU A 521 13.58 29.77 16.73
N GLY A 522 13.11 30.87 16.11
CA GLY A 522 13.90 32.09 15.90
C GLY A 522 14.92 32.00 14.76
N LYS A 523 14.86 30.97 13.92
CA LYS A 523 15.76 30.76 12.78
C LYS A 523 15.16 31.28 11.48
N THR A 524 15.99 31.86 10.62
CA THR A 524 15.58 32.28 9.27
C THR A 524 15.59 31.10 8.31
N ALA A 525 14.93 31.25 7.15
CA ALA A 525 14.95 30.21 6.12
C ALA A 525 16.38 29.85 5.67
N PHE A 526 17.30 30.82 5.61
CA PHE A 526 18.71 30.57 5.27
C PHE A 526 19.43 29.68 6.29
N GLU A 527 19.12 29.83 7.58
CA GLU A 527 19.69 29.00 8.64
C GLU A 527 19.18 27.56 8.62
N LEU A 528 18.00 27.32 8.03
CA LEU A 528 17.46 25.98 7.85
C LEU A 528 18.05 25.22 6.65
N ALA A 529 18.73 25.91 5.73
CA ALA A 529 19.36 25.29 4.57
C ALA A 529 20.59 24.47 4.99
N GLY A 530 20.52 23.16 4.80
CA GLY A 530 21.53 22.20 5.23
C GLY A 530 22.62 21.89 4.20
N ASP A 531 22.42 22.28 2.94
CA ASP A 531 23.39 22.07 1.87
C ASP A 531 23.93 23.38 1.28
N ARG A 532 25.05 23.28 0.59
CA ARG A 532 25.74 24.43 0.03
C ARG A 532 24.97 25.09 -1.11
N ALA A 533 24.43 24.30 -2.02
CA ALA A 533 23.73 24.80 -3.20
C ALA A 533 22.51 25.65 -2.82
N THR A 534 21.73 25.24 -1.80
CA THR A 534 20.59 26.04 -1.34
C THR A 534 21.03 27.33 -0.66
N ARG A 535 22.14 27.31 0.10
CA ARG A 535 22.72 28.53 0.69
C ARG A 535 23.24 29.49 -0.37
N ASP A 536 23.91 28.97 -1.40
CA ASP A 536 24.38 29.78 -2.53
C ASP A 536 23.19 30.35 -3.34
N ALA A 537 22.05 29.66 -3.42
CA ALA A 537 20.83 30.20 -4.02
C ALA A 537 20.31 31.48 -3.31
N PHE A 538 20.39 31.56 -1.97
CA PHE A 538 20.08 32.80 -1.24
C PHE A 538 21.06 33.92 -1.57
N ARG A 539 22.35 33.60 -1.74
CA ARG A 539 23.40 34.58 -2.08
C ARG A 539 23.29 35.08 -3.51
N VAL A 540 22.84 34.22 -4.43
CA VAL A 540 22.48 34.59 -5.81
C VAL A 540 21.25 35.48 -5.82
N ALA A 541 20.22 35.16 -5.01
CA ALA A 541 19.08 36.05 -4.87
C ALA A 541 19.46 37.42 -4.29
N ARG A 542 20.41 37.47 -3.34
CA ARG A 542 20.98 38.73 -2.80
C ARG A 542 21.66 39.57 -3.87
N ASP A 543 22.43 38.96 -4.76
CA ASP A 543 23.08 39.62 -5.90
C ASP A 543 22.06 40.13 -6.92
N GLU A 544 21.09 39.29 -7.30
CA GLU A 544 20.08 39.60 -8.33
C GLU A 544 19.05 40.65 -7.88
N LEU A 545 18.64 40.63 -6.61
CA LEU A 545 17.64 41.56 -6.06
C LEU A 545 18.27 42.84 -5.50
N GLY A 546 19.59 42.82 -5.25
CA GLY A 546 20.34 43.92 -4.66
C GLY A 546 20.22 44.02 -3.14
N GLU A 547 21.16 44.74 -2.53
CA GLU A 547 21.27 44.94 -1.07
C GLU A 547 20.07 45.71 -0.48
N ASN A 548 19.36 46.51 -1.29
CA ASN A 548 18.29 47.39 -0.81
C ASN A 548 16.92 46.70 -0.71
N LYS A 549 16.75 45.52 -1.32
CA LYS A 549 15.42 44.89 -1.42
C LYS A 549 14.97 44.25 -0.10
N TRP A 550 15.91 43.65 0.62
CA TRP A 550 15.69 42.96 1.89
C TRP A 550 16.84 43.25 2.84
N ASP A 551 16.59 43.19 4.14
CA ASP A 551 17.67 43.20 5.13
C ASP A 551 18.35 41.82 5.17
N TRP A 552 19.31 41.63 4.27
CA TRP A 552 20.04 40.38 4.12
C TRP A 552 20.85 39.98 5.34
N GLU A 553 21.29 40.97 6.14
CA GLU A 553 22.00 40.74 7.39
C GLU A 553 21.04 40.22 8.47
N ALA A 554 19.82 40.78 8.57
CA ALA A 554 18.77 40.23 9.44
C ALA A 554 18.34 38.82 9.02
N ALA A 555 18.31 38.54 7.71
CA ALA A 555 18.09 37.20 7.16
C ALA A 555 19.28 36.24 7.38
N LYS A 556 20.44 36.75 7.84
CA LYS A 556 21.71 36.05 8.03
C LYS A 556 22.29 35.44 6.76
N VAL A 557 21.90 35.96 5.59
CA VAL A 557 22.38 35.48 4.29
C VAL A 557 23.81 35.98 4.08
N ALA A 558 24.73 35.06 3.78
CA ALA A 558 26.12 35.38 3.50
C ALA A 558 26.28 36.39 2.31
N PRO A 559 27.47 36.98 2.10
CA PRO A 559 27.70 37.98 1.05
C PRO A 559 27.25 37.50 -0.35
N PRO A 560 26.80 38.42 -1.22
CA PRO A 560 26.25 38.09 -2.53
C PRO A 560 27.20 37.24 -3.37
N MET A 561 26.63 36.41 -4.24
CA MET A 561 27.37 35.55 -5.16
C MET A 561 26.71 35.63 -6.54
N LYS A 562 27.52 35.78 -7.59
CA LYS A 562 26.99 35.79 -8.96
C LYS A 562 26.46 34.42 -9.35
N ARG A 563 25.33 34.39 -10.06
CA ARG A 563 24.69 33.16 -10.56
C ARG A 563 25.66 32.22 -11.29
N ALA A 564 26.48 32.75 -12.19
CA ALA A 564 27.46 31.98 -12.95
C ALA A 564 28.58 31.37 -12.07
N GLU A 565 28.90 31.99 -10.93
CA GLU A 565 29.87 31.44 -9.98
C GLU A 565 29.27 30.27 -9.18
N ALA A 566 28.02 30.44 -8.70
CA ALA A 566 27.28 29.37 -8.02
C ALA A 566 27.13 28.14 -8.93
N GLU A 567 26.72 28.32 -10.19
CA GLU A 567 26.56 27.23 -11.15
C GLU A 567 27.88 26.50 -11.44
N LYS A 568 28.99 27.23 -11.60
CA LYS A 568 30.33 26.64 -11.78
C LYS A 568 30.78 25.84 -10.56
N ARG A 569 30.43 26.31 -9.36
CA ARG A 569 30.77 25.64 -8.10
C ARG A 569 29.98 24.35 -7.95
N ASP A 570 28.68 24.39 -8.18
CA ASP A 570 27.78 23.24 -8.16
C ASP A 570 28.22 22.18 -9.20
N GLU A 571 28.63 22.62 -10.39
CA GLU A 571 29.13 21.72 -11.42
C GLU A 571 30.44 21.04 -11.00
N ARG A 572 31.36 21.79 -10.37
CA ARG A 572 32.63 21.23 -9.85
C ARG A 572 32.37 20.19 -8.78
N GLU A 573 31.51 20.49 -7.82
CA GLU A 573 31.16 19.57 -6.73
C GLU A 573 30.45 18.33 -7.26
N ARG A 574 29.55 18.49 -8.26
CA ARG A 574 28.93 17.36 -8.95
C ARG A 574 29.96 16.47 -9.64
N LYS A 575 30.90 17.04 -10.39
CA LYS A 575 31.99 16.30 -11.07
C LYS A 575 32.89 15.58 -10.07
N GLU A 576 33.20 16.21 -8.95
CA GLU A 576 34.01 15.59 -7.89
C GLU A 576 33.28 14.42 -7.22
N ASN A 577 32.00 14.60 -6.86
CA ASN A 577 31.17 13.53 -6.31
C ASN A 577 31.00 12.36 -7.28
N GLU A 578 30.81 12.64 -8.57
CA GLU A 578 30.79 11.62 -9.63
C GLU A 578 32.11 10.86 -9.73
N LYS A 579 33.25 11.57 -9.65
CA LYS A 579 34.58 10.95 -9.64
C LYS A 579 34.79 10.06 -8.42
N GLN A 580 34.44 10.54 -7.22
CA GLN A 580 34.54 9.76 -5.98
C GLN A 580 33.59 8.54 -5.99
N GLU A 581 32.38 8.66 -6.55
CA GLU A 581 31.48 7.52 -6.72
C GLU A 581 32.03 6.52 -7.74
N ALA A 582 32.62 6.98 -8.84
CA ALA A 582 33.27 6.11 -9.84
C ALA A 582 34.49 5.38 -9.25
N GLU A 583 35.30 6.04 -8.43
CA GLU A 583 36.43 5.41 -7.72
C GLU A 583 35.93 4.37 -6.70
N ARG A 584 34.88 4.68 -5.93
CA ARG A 584 34.24 3.69 -5.03
C ARG A 584 33.71 2.47 -5.79
N ARG A 585 33.06 2.68 -6.93
CA ARG A 585 32.56 1.58 -7.78
C ARG A 585 33.70 0.73 -8.32
N LYS A 586 34.79 1.35 -8.80
CA LYS A 586 35.99 0.62 -9.25
C LYS A 586 36.62 -0.19 -8.12
N ALA A 587 36.67 0.36 -6.90
CA ALA A 587 37.18 -0.35 -5.73
C ALA A 587 36.29 -1.53 -5.32
N GLU A 588 34.96 -1.36 -5.35
CA GLU A 588 33.99 -2.42 -5.05
C GLU A 588 34.02 -3.52 -6.12
N GLU A 589 34.13 -3.16 -7.40
CA GLU A 589 34.28 -4.10 -8.52
C GLU A 589 35.59 -4.89 -8.42
N ALA A 590 36.70 -4.24 -8.05
CA ALA A 590 37.97 -4.90 -7.79
C ALA A 590 37.88 -5.89 -6.61
N ARG A 591 37.16 -5.52 -5.54
CA ARG A 591 36.94 -6.39 -4.38
C ARG A 591 36.06 -7.61 -4.74
N LEU A 592 34.97 -7.40 -5.47
CA LEU A 592 34.08 -8.47 -5.95
C LEU A 592 34.80 -9.44 -6.91
N LYS A 593 35.78 -8.95 -7.67
CA LYS A 593 36.63 -9.78 -8.52
C LYS A 593 37.59 -10.68 -7.74
N ILE A 594 37.95 -10.30 -6.52
CA ILE A 594 38.81 -11.08 -5.61
C ILE A 594 37.97 -12.04 -4.75
N GLU A 595 36.79 -11.61 -4.27
CA GLU A 595 35.92 -12.39 -3.37
C GLU A 595 34.86 -13.26 -4.10
N GLY A 596 34.66 -13.08 -5.41
CA GLY A 596 33.75 -13.92 -6.20
C GLY A 596 34.27 -15.34 -6.41
N PRO A 597 33.38 -16.36 -6.54
CA PRO A 597 33.82 -17.73 -6.75
C PRO A 597 34.68 -17.82 -8.03
N GLN A 598 35.91 -18.31 -7.90
CA GLN A 598 36.71 -18.71 -9.04
C GLN A 598 35.97 -19.85 -9.73
N VAL A 599 35.26 -19.52 -10.81
CA VAL A 599 34.82 -20.53 -11.76
C VAL A 599 36.11 -21.08 -12.36
N ASP A 600 36.45 -22.33 -12.03
CA ASP A 600 37.53 -23.07 -12.68
C ASP A 600 37.19 -23.21 -14.17
N SER A 601 37.47 -22.17 -14.94
CA SER A 601 37.58 -22.28 -16.39
C SER A 601 38.89 -23.01 -16.69
N LYS A 602 38.91 -24.32 -16.52
CA LYS A 602 39.89 -25.19 -17.18
C LYS A 602 39.60 -25.19 -18.68
N SER A 603 39.97 -24.09 -19.33
CA SER A 603 40.45 -23.96 -20.71
C SER A 603 40.27 -22.51 -21.16
N SER A 604 41.22 -21.64 -20.80
CA SER A 604 41.91 -20.83 -21.82
C SER A 604 43.15 -20.22 -21.18
N ARG A 605 44.28 -20.34 -21.87
CA ARG A 605 45.54 -19.68 -21.50
C ARG A 605 45.34 -18.16 -21.50
N PRO A 606 45.99 -17.42 -20.59
CA PRO A 606 45.92 -15.98 -20.61
C PRO A 606 46.80 -15.47 -21.75
N LYS A 607 46.22 -14.75 -22.70
CA LYS A 607 46.96 -13.76 -23.49
C LYS A 607 46.53 -12.39 -23.01
N ASN A 608 47.47 -11.70 -22.37
CA ASN A 608 47.50 -10.24 -22.39
C ASN A 608 47.31 -9.77 -23.83
N VAL A 609 46.49 -8.74 -24.03
CA VAL A 609 46.89 -7.50 -24.71
C VAL A 609 45.66 -6.60 -24.88
N LEU A 610 45.88 -5.34 -24.54
CA LEU A 610 45.04 -4.18 -24.79
C LEU A 610 44.65 -4.05 -26.28
N GLY A 611 43.41 -3.61 -26.52
CA GLY A 611 43.05 -2.83 -27.70
C GLY A 611 42.81 -3.62 -28.99
N GLY A 612 41.58 -3.59 -29.50
CA GLY A 612 41.22 -4.01 -30.85
C GLY A 612 40.11 -5.05 -30.86
N GLY A 613 38.90 -4.65 -31.26
CA GLY A 613 37.77 -5.56 -31.42
C GLY A 613 38.06 -6.62 -32.48
N VAL A 614 38.05 -7.89 -32.09
CA VAL A 614 38.06 -9.01 -33.04
C VAL A 614 36.62 -9.29 -33.44
N GLN A 615 36.35 -9.25 -34.75
CA GLN A 615 35.05 -9.62 -35.30
C GLN A 615 34.79 -11.11 -34.98
N LYS A 616 33.78 -11.37 -34.15
CA LYS A 616 33.26 -12.71 -33.84
C LYS A 616 33.08 -13.52 -35.12
N THR A 617 33.45 -14.79 -35.08
CA THR A 617 33.29 -15.68 -36.23
C THR A 617 31.80 -15.86 -36.56
N ALA A 618 31.47 -16.11 -37.83
CA ALA A 618 30.07 -16.31 -38.26
C ALA A 618 29.38 -17.49 -37.55
N GLN A 619 30.17 -18.44 -37.04
CA GLN A 619 29.69 -19.57 -36.25
C GLN A 619 29.34 -19.16 -34.81
N GLU A 620 30.18 -18.35 -34.15
CA GLU A 620 29.87 -17.82 -32.82
C GLU A 620 28.63 -16.92 -32.82
N LYS A 621 28.44 -16.09 -33.86
CA LYS A 621 27.20 -15.31 -34.00
C LYS A 621 25.96 -16.20 -34.16
N ARG A 622 26.07 -17.32 -34.88
CA ARG A 622 24.97 -18.28 -35.08
C ARG A 622 24.61 -18.98 -33.76
N GLU A 623 25.60 -19.32 -32.95
CA GLU A 623 25.39 -19.95 -31.65
C GLU A 623 24.81 -18.99 -30.61
N GLU A 624 25.17 -17.71 -30.68
CA GLU A 624 24.62 -16.66 -29.81
C GLU A 624 23.16 -16.33 -30.15
N GLU A 625 22.80 -16.26 -31.43
CA GLU A 625 21.43 -16.02 -31.89
C GLU A 625 20.49 -17.20 -31.62
N ALA A 626 21.01 -18.43 -31.59
CA ALA A 626 20.24 -19.62 -31.23
C ALA A 626 20.09 -19.82 -29.72
N ARG A 627 20.82 -19.07 -28.88
CA ARG A 627 20.86 -19.26 -27.43
C ARG A 627 19.59 -18.68 -26.79
N GLY A 628 18.70 -19.56 -26.30
CA GLY A 628 17.45 -19.19 -25.63
C GLY A 628 16.17 -19.54 -26.40
N LEU A 629 16.26 -20.03 -27.64
CA LEU A 629 15.11 -20.50 -28.42
C LEU A 629 14.83 -21.99 -28.19
N THR A 630 13.55 -22.39 -28.27
CA THR A 630 13.14 -23.80 -28.16
C THR A 630 13.64 -24.61 -29.37
N PRO A 631 13.77 -25.95 -29.27
CA PRO A 631 14.31 -26.79 -30.34
C PRO A 631 13.55 -26.64 -31.69
N GLU A 632 12.22 -26.48 -31.63
CA GLU A 632 11.38 -26.29 -32.83
C GLU A 632 11.63 -24.93 -33.49
N GLN A 633 11.80 -23.86 -32.69
CA GLN A 633 12.07 -22.52 -33.19
C GLN A 633 13.47 -22.42 -33.81
N ARG A 634 14.48 -23.10 -33.23
CA ARG A 634 15.82 -23.22 -33.83
C ARG A 634 15.77 -23.89 -35.20
N MET A 635 15.01 -24.98 -35.32
CA MET A 635 14.89 -25.72 -36.57
C MET A 635 14.16 -24.92 -37.66
N LYS A 636 13.16 -24.11 -37.28
CA LYS A 636 12.48 -23.17 -38.18
C LYS A 636 13.42 -22.07 -38.69
N LEU A 637 14.22 -21.49 -37.81
CA LEU A 637 15.20 -20.43 -38.13
C LEU A 637 16.30 -20.95 -39.07
N ASP A 638 16.78 -22.19 -38.85
CA ASP A 638 17.73 -22.85 -39.75
C ASP A 638 17.11 -23.19 -41.12
N ARG A 639 15.84 -23.59 -41.16
CA ARG A 639 15.11 -23.86 -42.42
C ARG A 639 14.93 -22.59 -43.24
N GLU A 640 14.58 -21.48 -42.59
CA GLU A 640 14.43 -20.16 -43.22
C GLU A 640 15.77 -19.62 -43.73
N ARG A 641 16.86 -19.82 -42.98
CA ARG A 641 18.21 -19.44 -43.45
C ARG A 641 18.69 -20.27 -44.63
N ARG A 642 18.39 -21.57 -44.66
CA ARG A 642 18.71 -22.42 -45.82
C ARG A 642 17.89 -22.04 -47.05
N ALA A 643 16.63 -21.66 -46.87
CA ALA A 643 15.79 -21.13 -47.96
C ALA A 643 16.37 -19.83 -48.53
N ARG A 644 16.71 -18.85 -47.67
CA ARG A 644 17.36 -17.60 -48.11
C ARG A 644 18.70 -17.81 -48.80
N ALA A 645 19.54 -18.70 -48.29
CA ALA A 645 20.83 -19.01 -48.91
C ALA A 645 20.66 -19.71 -50.26
N ALA A 646 19.61 -20.51 -50.44
CA ALA A 646 19.26 -21.10 -51.72
C ALA A 646 18.74 -20.03 -52.70
N GLU A 647 17.86 -19.14 -52.28
CA GLU A 647 17.37 -18.00 -53.07
C GLU A 647 18.51 -17.07 -53.51
N GLU A 648 19.46 -16.78 -52.64
CA GLU A 648 20.62 -15.93 -52.95
C GLU A 648 21.58 -16.60 -53.94
N ARG A 649 21.71 -17.94 -53.89
CA ARG A 649 22.44 -18.73 -54.90
C ARG A 649 21.74 -18.73 -56.25
N PHE A 650 20.41 -18.90 -56.27
CA PHE A 650 19.61 -18.80 -57.49
C PHE A 650 19.69 -17.40 -58.11
N ARG A 651 19.62 -16.35 -57.29
CA ARG A 651 19.77 -14.96 -57.72
C ARG A 651 21.16 -14.66 -58.28
N ARG A 652 22.23 -15.22 -57.69
CA ARG A 652 23.60 -15.11 -58.23
C ARG A 652 23.79 -15.87 -59.54
N MET A 653 23.12 -17.02 -59.73
CA MET A 653 23.16 -17.74 -61.01
C MET A 653 22.38 -17.02 -62.11
N GLN A 654 21.26 -16.37 -61.80
CA GLN A 654 20.55 -15.51 -62.76
C GLN A 654 21.34 -14.24 -63.13
N ALA A 655 22.09 -13.67 -62.19
CA ALA A 655 22.94 -12.50 -62.44
C ALA A 655 24.24 -12.80 -63.20
N GLY A 656 24.60 -14.07 -63.38
CA GLY A 656 25.81 -14.52 -64.08
C GLY A 656 25.60 -15.03 -65.50
N SER A 657 24.39 -14.89 -66.06
CA SER A 657 24.04 -15.34 -67.43
C SER A 657 23.56 -14.19 -68.33
N GLY A 658 24.03 -12.97 -68.07
CA GLY A 658 23.80 -11.78 -68.91
C GLY A 658 25.06 -11.36 -69.64
#